data_AF-A0AAN6ZIW6-F1
#
_entry.id   AF-A0AAN6ZIW6-F1
#
_cell.length_a   1.000
_cell.length_b   1.000
_cell.length_c   1.000
_cell.angle_alpha   90.00
_cell.angle_beta   90.00
_cell.angle_gamma   90.00
#
_symmetry.space_group_name_H-M   'P 1'
#
loop_
_entity.id
_entity.type
_entity.pdbx_description
1 polymer ?
#
loop_
_entity_poly.entity_id
_entity_poly.type
_entity_poly.pdbx_seq_one_letter_code
_entity_poly.pdbx_strand_id
1 'polypeptide(L)'
;MASGSEEPQPTGTPAAESAAAGTNTEAPKKYPKGVVLGKDGKPCRTCNALASFTAHSSSALKARQPRKDCPPDVEALGRSSWTLLHSIAAAYPPTPTPQEQSDIKGFLRLFSKLYPCWVCAEDFQQYLQTREVKAGSRAELGNWMCDAHNEVNRKLGKPTFDYIREQGLEKPVVVAEYLFKRLHEVGIRSIHGVPGDFNLVALDYIPKAGLKWVGSVNELNAAYAADGYARTGGISAVVTTFGVGELSAINGIAGAFSEHVPVVHIVGCPSTISQRNGMLLHHTLGNGDFNVFANMSSQISCVSARLNKPGEIADQIDYALRECWIRSRPVYLMLPTDMVEKKIEGARLDTPIDLTEPPNEPEREDYVVDVVLRYLHEAKSPVILVDACAVRHRVVQEVQGLVEKTQLPVFVTPMGKGAINESLPTYGGVYVGTGSKPGVAERVESADLVITIGAMKSDFNTAGFSYRTSQLKTIDLHSDHCTVRYSEYPRVAMRGVLQKLVQRVDVGKLNRPSSLEVVNEVAQNRDSSEIITQAFFWPRVGEYLKEDDIVVTETGTSNFGIWETKYPRGVTGVTQILWGSIGWSVGATQGAALAAEDMGTDRRTILFVGDGSFQLTAQEVTTMMRHNLRITIFLIYNEGFTIERYIHGMEAEYNDIVRWNYVDVPTAFGGTDKLVRKFVVKTKDELEKLLTDKEFNEAGGLQFTGNAGKWKTPHQQTKALSQESSLHPGDTGIWITCARHQEAKAAREIGVLFSEYAEKMYGIKSVHDGASGQDEGPGKTENKGNDEDDDEDDIEAAIEKEIAALKPEPKPTISPGAPTATTADTKQLTPLKMNVDCLLFVKTVPPINPVAFVRQICEDARQSGNPGAGDGESLGRMRCRYVNRLTPVSVMGKASENGLVEVAREVLKAWFRLKGEGENGQEEETGVEAGDKKVFTFAIRPTIRNHSNLKRDYVIQTTASLINDDYHKVNLTTPDKVILVDIYQAVCGMSVVDGDWDELKRYNLTELFAQGQKDRLTRGASKKEEEA
;
A
#
# COMPACT_ATOMS: atom_id res chain seq x y z
N MET A 1 -26.37 -46.06 60.24
CA MET A 1 -27.50 -46.35 61.14
C MET A 1 -27.95 -45.05 61.80
N ALA A 2 -29.27 -44.90 61.88
CA ALA A 2 -30.14 -43.87 62.46
C ALA A 2 -29.59 -42.82 63.48
N SER A 3 -29.83 -41.55 63.11
CA SER A 3 -30.56 -40.45 63.81
C SER A 3 -30.56 -40.23 65.33
N GLY A 4 -30.41 -38.94 65.69
CA GLY A 4 -31.11 -38.22 66.78
C GLY A 4 -30.57 -38.46 68.20
N SER A 5 -30.61 -37.53 69.17
CA SER A 5 -31.10 -36.16 69.28
C SER A 5 -30.70 -35.63 70.67
N GLU A 6 -30.52 -34.30 70.77
CA GLU A 6 -30.80 -33.38 71.89
C GLU A 6 -30.17 -33.47 73.30
N GLU A 7 -29.64 -32.29 73.70
CA GLU A 7 -29.65 -31.62 75.03
C GLU A 7 -28.90 -32.21 76.25
N PRO A 8 -28.64 -31.44 77.34
CA PRO A 8 -28.59 -29.96 77.54
C PRO A 8 -27.33 -29.48 78.35
N GLN A 9 -27.31 -28.18 78.69
CA GLN A 9 -26.42 -27.42 79.64
C GLN A 9 -26.27 -28.10 81.05
N PRO A 10 -25.49 -27.63 82.09
CA PRO A 10 -24.99 -26.26 82.40
C PRO A 10 -23.68 -26.11 83.27
N THR A 11 -23.39 -24.83 83.56
CA THR A 11 -22.62 -24.13 84.63
C THR A 11 -21.88 -24.84 85.78
N GLY A 12 -20.66 -24.35 86.11
CA GLY A 12 -20.35 -23.73 87.42
C GLY A 12 -19.12 -24.18 88.25
N THR A 13 -18.16 -23.24 88.43
CA THR A 13 -17.21 -23.03 89.59
C THR A 13 -16.03 -24.01 89.83
N PRO A 14 -14.97 -23.69 90.64
CA PRO A 14 -14.64 -22.43 91.39
C PRO A 14 -13.14 -21.97 91.46
N ALA A 15 -12.99 -20.75 92.00
CA ALA A 15 -11.92 -20.04 92.75
C ALA A 15 -10.47 -20.57 92.96
N ALA A 16 -9.47 -19.66 92.90
CA ALA A 16 -8.57 -19.25 94.01
C ALA A 16 -7.43 -18.27 93.60
N GLU A 17 -7.16 -17.31 94.50
CA GLU A 17 -5.89 -16.63 94.90
C GLU A 17 -5.04 -15.67 94.01
N SER A 18 -4.44 -14.73 94.76
CA SER A 18 -3.74 -13.46 94.47
C SER A 18 -2.49 -13.46 93.59
N ALA A 19 -2.21 -12.31 92.93
CA ALA A 19 -0.92 -11.60 93.04
C ALA A 19 -1.02 -10.18 92.46
N ALA A 20 -0.24 -9.27 93.04
CA ALA A 20 -0.25 -7.83 92.81
C ALA A 20 0.56 -7.36 91.59
N ALA A 21 0.23 -6.14 91.17
CA ALA A 21 1.06 -5.12 90.51
C ALA A 21 1.64 -5.40 89.10
N GLY A 22 1.03 -4.72 88.12
CA GLY A 22 1.62 -4.44 86.82
C GLY A 22 0.87 -3.31 86.15
N THR A 23 1.33 -2.07 86.36
CA THR A 23 0.88 -0.88 85.64
C THR A 23 1.08 -1.07 84.14
N ASN A 24 -0.01 -1.00 83.37
CA ASN A 24 0.06 -0.61 81.97
C ASN A 24 -1.04 0.43 81.72
N THR A 25 -0.66 1.69 81.93
CA THR A 25 -1.32 2.85 81.33
C THR A 25 -1.20 2.71 79.81
N GLU A 26 -2.24 2.21 79.13
CA GLU A 26 -2.34 2.35 77.68
C GLU A 26 -2.45 3.84 77.36
N ALA A 27 -1.44 4.37 76.67
CA ALA A 27 -1.44 5.71 76.10
C ALA A 27 -2.66 5.88 75.16
N PRO A 28 -3.26 7.09 75.06
CA PRO A 28 -4.37 7.33 74.14
C PRO A 28 -3.92 7.01 72.71
N LYS A 29 -4.62 6.08 72.05
CA LYS A 29 -4.40 5.75 70.63
C LYS A 29 -4.52 7.03 69.80
N LYS A 30 -3.40 7.52 69.26
CA LYS A 30 -3.39 8.63 68.30
C LYS A 30 -3.95 8.13 66.98
N TYR A 31 -5.16 8.57 66.64
CA TYR A 31 -5.76 8.31 65.33
C TYR A 31 -5.10 9.19 64.24
N PRO A 32 -5.05 8.72 62.98
CA PRO A 32 -4.59 9.53 61.85
C PRO A 32 -5.33 10.87 61.74
N LYS A 33 -4.67 11.89 61.18
CA LYS A 33 -5.33 13.17 60.84
C LYS A 33 -6.51 12.88 59.89
N GLY A 34 -7.72 13.30 60.26
CA GLY A 34 -8.94 13.15 59.46
C GLY A 34 -9.94 12.11 59.97
N VAL A 35 -9.62 11.31 60.98
CA VAL A 35 -10.57 10.36 61.58
C VAL A 35 -11.53 11.08 62.55
N VAL A 36 -12.82 11.04 62.24
CA VAL A 36 -13.87 11.65 63.06
C VAL A 36 -14.22 10.74 64.24
N LEU A 37 -14.14 11.25 65.48
CA LEU A 37 -14.50 10.51 66.68
C LEU A 37 -15.98 10.70 67.05
N GLY A 38 -16.59 9.66 67.61
CA GLY A 38 -17.89 9.70 68.24
C GLY A 38 -17.81 10.28 69.67
N LYS A 39 -18.98 10.52 70.27
CA LYS A 39 -19.09 11.03 71.66
C LYS A 39 -18.48 10.09 72.72
N ASP A 40 -18.22 8.83 72.36
CA ASP A 40 -17.57 7.79 73.16
C ASP A 40 -16.04 7.75 72.99
N GLY A 41 -15.45 8.69 72.25
CA GLY A 41 -14.01 8.76 71.99
C GLY A 41 -13.47 7.74 70.98
N LYS A 42 -14.35 6.96 70.33
CA LYS A 42 -13.99 5.97 69.31
C LYS A 42 -14.26 6.49 67.89
N PRO A 43 -13.59 6.00 66.84
CA PRO A 43 -13.87 6.42 65.47
C PRO A 43 -15.32 6.14 65.06
N CYS A 44 -16.02 7.19 64.64
CA CYS A 44 -17.44 7.12 64.28
C CYS A 44 -17.62 6.47 62.91
N ARG A 45 -18.27 5.32 62.84
CA ARG A 45 -18.39 4.53 61.60
C ARG A 45 -19.29 5.18 60.54
N THR A 46 -20.30 5.94 60.95
CA THR A 46 -21.18 6.68 60.03
C THR A 46 -20.52 7.95 59.48
N CYS A 47 -19.43 8.42 60.10
CA CYS A 47 -18.72 9.64 59.69
C CYS A 47 -17.38 9.38 59.00
N ASN A 48 -16.93 8.12 58.94
CA ASN A 48 -15.67 7.73 58.32
C ASN A 48 -15.90 6.63 57.27
N ALA A 49 -15.11 6.62 56.19
CA ALA A 49 -15.17 5.58 55.17
C ALA A 49 -14.60 4.25 55.69
N LEU A 50 -15.14 3.10 55.24
CA LEU A 50 -14.69 1.78 55.69
C LEU A 50 -13.18 1.55 55.50
N ALA A 51 -12.61 2.09 54.40
CA ALA A 51 -11.18 2.01 54.12
C ALA A 51 -10.30 2.69 55.18
N SER A 52 -10.84 3.70 55.89
CA SER A 52 -10.14 4.38 56.98
C SER A 52 -9.98 3.50 58.24
N PHE A 53 -10.77 2.42 58.36
CA PHE A 53 -10.70 1.47 59.47
C PHE A 53 -9.77 0.29 59.20
N THR A 54 -9.58 -0.10 57.93
CA THR A 54 -8.77 -1.27 57.53
C THR A 54 -7.27 -1.00 57.49
N ALA A 55 -6.84 0.27 57.52
CA ALA A 55 -5.45 0.65 57.37
C ALA A 55 -4.51 0.25 58.53
N HIS A 56 -5.02 -0.31 59.65
CA HIS A 56 -4.21 -0.62 60.85
C HIS A 56 -4.48 -2.00 61.49
N SER A 57 -4.98 -2.98 60.73
CA SER A 57 -4.98 -4.39 61.16
C SER A 57 -3.77 -5.10 60.52
N SER A 58 -2.74 -5.44 61.30
CA SER A 58 -1.52 -6.12 60.82
C SER A 58 -1.71 -7.61 60.48
N SER A 59 -2.94 -8.04 60.21
CA SER A 59 -3.22 -9.34 59.59
C SER A 59 -4.02 -9.13 58.32
N ALA A 60 -3.46 -9.56 57.18
CA ALA A 60 -4.12 -9.62 55.89
C ALA A 60 -5.30 -10.61 55.93
N LEU A 61 -6.45 -10.14 56.41
CA LEU A 61 -7.73 -10.79 56.16
C LEU A 61 -8.36 -10.10 54.95
N LYS A 62 -8.56 -10.86 53.87
CA LYS A 62 -9.43 -10.49 52.74
C LYS A 62 -10.65 -9.74 53.27
N ALA A 63 -10.93 -8.54 52.73
CA ALA A 63 -12.06 -7.71 53.12
C ALA A 63 -13.35 -8.54 53.11
N ARG A 64 -13.76 -9.02 54.29
CA ARG A 64 -15.05 -9.69 54.47
C ARG A 64 -16.10 -8.63 54.16
N GLN A 65 -17.04 -8.94 53.24
CA GLN A 65 -18.23 -8.11 53.07
C GLN A 65 -18.85 -7.87 54.46
N PRO A 66 -19.22 -6.62 54.79
CA PRO A 66 -19.83 -6.31 56.07
C PRO A 66 -21.06 -7.21 56.27
N ARG A 67 -21.30 -7.67 57.51
CA ARG A 67 -22.52 -8.43 57.86
C ARG A 67 -23.75 -7.65 57.36
N LYS A 68 -24.74 -8.34 56.77
CA LYS A 68 -25.96 -7.74 56.21
C LYS A 68 -26.69 -6.79 57.17
N ASP A 69 -26.50 -6.96 58.48
CA ASP A 69 -27.19 -6.21 59.54
C ASP A 69 -26.39 -4.98 60.04
N CYS A 70 -25.33 -4.56 59.34
CA CYS A 70 -24.47 -3.46 59.76
C CYS A 70 -24.90 -2.12 59.11
N PRO A 71 -24.97 -0.99 59.87
CA PRO A 71 -25.28 0.32 59.32
C PRO A 71 -24.27 0.77 58.24
N PRO A 72 -24.73 1.54 57.23
CA PRO A 72 -23.86 2.02 56.15
C PRO A 72 -22.76 2.97 56.66
N ASP A 73 -21.61 2.96 55.99
CA ASP A 73 -20.54 3.94 56.23
C ASP A 73 -20.86 5.28 55.55
N VAL A 74 -20.02 6.30 55.76
CA VAL A 74 -20.28 7.67 55.27
C VAL A 74 -20.48 7.74 53.75
N GLU A 75 -19.79 6.88 52.98
CA GLU A 75 -19.90 6.87 51.52
C GLU A 75 -21.18 6.17 51.05
N ALA A 76 -21.50 5.01 51.61
CA ALA A 76 -22.74 4.30 51.29
C ALA A 76 -23.96 5.11 51.72
N LEU A 77 -23.91 5.70 52.92
CA LEU A 77 -24.95 6.57 53.46
C LEU A 77 -25.12 7.81 52.57
N GLY A 78 -24.01 8.46 52.17
CA GLY A 78 -24.03 9.62 51.27
C GLY A 78 -24.65 9.31 49.90
N ARG A 79 -24.22 8.22 49.24
CA ARG A 79 -24.78 7.80 47.95
C ARG A 79 -26.29 7.55 48.04
N SER A 80 -26.74 6.76 49.02
CA SER A 80 -28.16 6.46 49.22
C SER A 80 -28.99 7.71 49.51
N SER A 81 -28.42 8.67 50.25
CA SER A 81 -29.10 9.90 50.63
C SER A 81 -29.29 10.83 49.43
N TRP A 82 -28.26 11.02 48.61
CA TRP A 82 -28.37 11.83 47.40
C TRP A 82 -29.35 11.21 46.39
N THR A 83 -29.37 9.88 46.26
CA THR A 83 -30.37 9.18 45.43
C THR A 83 -31.80 9.49 45.89
N LEU A 84 -32.06 9.44 47.21
CA LEU A 84 -33.37 9.77 47.76
C LEU A 84 -33.74 11.24 47.52
N LEU A 85 -32.84 12.17 47.84
CA LEU A 85 -33.07 13.60 47.71
C LEU A 85 -33.33 14.03 46.26
N HIS A 86 -32.55 13.51 45.30
CA HIS A 86 -32.77 13.76 43.87
C HIS A 86 -34.05 13.12 43.35
N SER A 87 -34.44 11.97 43.89
CA SER A 87 -35.71 11.31 43.56
C SER A 87 -36.92 12.11 44.07
N ILE A 88 -36.83 12.68 45.27
CA ILE A 88 -37.85 13.59 45.81
C ILE A 88 -37.96 14.85 44.92
N ALA A 89 -36.82 15.46 44.56
CA ALA A 89 -36.81 16.64 43.69
C ALA A 89 -37.36 16.34 42.27
N ALA A 90 -37.11 15.15 41.74
CA ALA A 90 -37.64 14.70 40.46
C ALA A 90 -39.16 14.45 40.50
N ALA A 91 -39.66 13.90 41.61
CA ALA A 91 -41.09 13.61 41.82
C ALA A 91 -41.91 14.86 42.22
N TYR A 92 -41.25 15.94 42.66
CA TYR A 92 -41.90 17.17 43.11
C TYR A 92 -42.83 17.77 42.04
N PRO A 93 -43.99 18.38 42.36
CA PRO A 93 -44.89 18.90 41.33
C PRO A 93 -44.28 20.05 40.49
N PRO A 94 -44.61 20.18 39.19
CA PRO A 94 -44.18 21.34 38.39
C PRO A 94 -44.71 22.66 38.95
N THR A 95 -45.93 22.65 39.47
CA THR A 95 -46.62 23.77 40.12
C THR A 95 -47.05 23.34 41.54
N PRO A 96 -46.14 23.40 42.53
CA PRO A 96 -46.41 22.95 43.89
C PRO A 96 -47.29 23.94 44.66
N THR A 97 -48.22 23.42 45.44
CA THR A 97 -49.05 24.20 46.36
C THR A 97 -48.20 24.84 47.47
N PRO A 98 -48.65 25.94 48.10
CA PRO A 98 -47.93 26.55 49.23
C PRO A 98 -47.62 25.56 50.36
N GLN A 99 -48.49 24.56 50.57
CA GLN A 99 -48.27 23.50 51.54
C GLN A 99 -47.12 22.59 51.13
N GLU A 100 -47.08 22.09 49.89
CA GLU A 100 -45.98 21.27 49.38
C GLU A 100 -44.64 22.01 49.36
N GLN A 101 -44.65 23.34 49.17
CA GLN A 101 -43.46 24.20 49.31
C GLN A 101 -42.99 24.27 50.76
N SER A 102 -43.91 24.43 51.70
CA SER A 102 -43.60 24.42 53.13
C SER A 102 -43.08 23.04 53.57
N ASP A 103 -43.71 21.97 53.11
CA ASP A 103 -43.39 20.59 53.46
C ASP A 103 -41.99 20.19 53.00
N ILE A 104 -41.61 20.53 51.76
CA ILE A 104 -40.26 20.20 51.28
C ILE A 104 -39.18 21.00 52.00
N LYS A 105 -39.44 22.29 52.30
CA LYS A 105 -38.52 23.12 53.10
C LYS A 105 -38.40 22.58 54.53
N GLY A 106 -39.51 22.15 55.11
CA GLY A 106 -39.56 21.50 56.42
C GLY A 106 -38.82 20.16 56.44
N PHE A 107 -39.04 19.33 55.42
CA PHE A 107 -38.36 18.06 55.23
C PHE A 107 -36.84 18.24 55.16
N LEU A 108 -36.32 19.15 54.33
CA LEU A 108 -34.87 19.38 54.22
C LEU A 108 -34.25 19.87 55.53
N ARG A 109 -34.97 20.72 56.28
CA ARG A 109 -34.55 21.15 57.62
C ARG A 109 -34.52 19.97 58.61
N LEU A 110 -35.56 19.14 58.64
CA LEU A 110 -35.60 17.97 59.53
C LEU A 110 -34.56 16.92 59.14
N PHE A 111 -34.42 16.65 57.85
CA PHE A 111 -33.40 15.77 57.29
C PHE A 111 -32.00 16.20 57.74
N SER A 112 -31.68 17.50 57.65
CA SER A 112 -30.38 18.03 58.08
C SER A 112 -30.10 17.85 59.57
N LYS A 113 -31.13 17.76 60.42
CA LYS A 113 -30.99 17.56 61.88
C LYS A 113 -30.94 16.10 62.28
N LEU A 114 -31.60 15.23 61.51
CA LEU A 114 -31.73 13.80 61.79
C LEU A 114 -30.70 12.96 61.02
N TYR A 115 -29.84 13.58 60.23
CA TYR A 115 -28.88 12.88 59.40
C TYR A 115 -27.85 12.09 60.25
N PRO A 116 -27.66 10.77 60.03
CA PRO A 116 -26.87 9.93 60.94
C PRO A 116 -25.36 10.26 61.02
N CYS A 117 -24.81 10.93 60.02
CA CYS A 117 -23.44 11.45 60.05
C CYS A 117 -23.47 12.89 60.55
N TRP A 118 -23.02 13.13 61.78
CA TRP A 118 -23.13 14.46 62.41
C TRP A 118 -22.30 15.53 61.70
N VAL A 119 -21.14 15.18 61.11
CA VAL A 119 -20.33 16.12 60.33
C VAL A 119 -21.05 16.55 59.05
N CYS A 120 -21.65 15.59 58.32
CA CYS A 120 -22.46 15.90 57.15
C CYS A 120 -23.75 16.65 57.53
N ALA A 121 -24.33 16.35 58.69
CA ALA A 121 -25.50 17.03 59.23
C ALA A 121 -25.19 18.51 59.50
N GLU A 122 -24.08 18.81 60.19
CA GLU A 122 -23.62 20.17 60.47
C GLU A 122 -23.28 20.93 59.19
N ASP A 123 -22.57 20.30 58.25
CA ASP A 123 -22.22 20.91 56.95
C ASP A 123 -23.48 21.29 56.15
N PHE A 124 -24.45 20.38 56.08
CA PHE A 124 -25.71 20.62 55.37
C PHE A 124 -26.59 21.66 56.07
N GLN A 125 -26.56 21.72 57.41
CA GLN A 125 -27.22 22.80 58.18
C GLN A 125 -26.59 24.16 57.88
N GLN A 126 -25.26 24.25 57.80
CA GLN A 126 -24.58 25.49 57.43
C GLN A 126 -24.90 25.91 55.99
N TYR A 127 -25.02 24.96 55.07
CA TYR A 127 -25.49 25.21 53.71
C TYR A 127 -26.91 25.79 53.69
N LEU A 128 -27.83 25.20 54.45
CA LEU A 128 -29.22 25.68 54.56
C LEU A 128 -29.35 27.08 55.21
N GLN A 129 -28.38 27.51 56.01
CA GLN A 129 -28.35 28.87 56.58
C GLN A 129 -27.90 29.92 55.56
N THR A 130 -27.03 29.53 54.62
CA THR A 130 -26.44 30.45 53.64
C THR A 130 -27.14 30.42 52.28
N ARG A 131 -27.88 29.35 51.98
CA ARG A 131 -28.58 29.14 50.71
C ARG A 131 -30.05 28.81 50.97
N GLU A 132 -30.93 29.75 50.64
CA GLU A 132 -32.38 29.55 50.74
C GLU A 132 -32.84 28.41 49.80
N VAL A 133 -33.62 27.47 50.33
CA VAL A 133 -34.26 26.41 49.55
C VAL A 133 -35.25 27.01 48.56
N LYS A 134 -34.98 26.82 47.26
CA LYS A 134 -35.89 27.19 46.17
C LYS A 134 -36.87 26.05 45.92
N ALA A 135 -38.16 26.31 46.14
CA ALA A 135 -39.21 25.30 46.08
C ALA A 135 -40.41 25.75 45.24
N GLY A 136 -40.32 26.85 44.49
CA GLY A 136 -41.45 27.38 43.72
C GLY A 136 -41.88 26.48 42.56
N SER A 137 -41.02 25.56 42.12
CA SER A 137 -41.32 24.56 41.10
C SER A 137 -40.40 23.33 41.21
N ARG A 138 -40.75 22.24 40.50
CA ARG A 138 -39.84 21.09 40.27
C ARG A 138 -38.49 21.52 39.69
N ALA A 139 -38.45 22.56 38.87
CA ALA A 139 -37.20 23.04 38.25
C ALA A 139 -36.33 23.76 39.29
N GLU A 140 -36.92 24.69 40.05
CA GLU A 140 -36.22 25.41 41.12
C GLU A 140 -35.66 24.46 42.18
N LEU A 141 -36.47 23.50 42.65
CA LEU A 141 -36.03 22.53 43.65
C LEU A 141 -34.95 21.58 43.10
N GLY A 142 -35.09 21.14 41.85
CA GLY A 142 -34.10 20.30 41.19
C GLY A 142 -32.74 21.00 41.04
N ASN A 143 -32.72 22.26 40.61
CA ASN A 143 -31.50 23.04 40.46
C ASN A 143 -30.84 23.29 41.81
N TRP A 144 -31.62 23.72 42.80
CA TRP A 144 -31.11 23.93 44.16
C TRP A 144 -30.51 22.65 44.76
N MET A 145 -31.12 21.48 44.48
CA MET A 145 -30.61 20.17 44.92
C MET A 145 -29.29 19.80 44.23
N CYS A 146 -29.16 20.11 42.93
CA CYS A 146 -27.91 19.91 42.19
C CYS A 146 -26.80 20.81 42.74
N ASP A 147 -27.08 22.08 43.02
CA ASP A 147 -26.13 23.01 43.62
C ASP A 147 -25.64 22.54 44.98
N ALA A 148 -26.56 22.05 45.82
CA ALA A 148 -26.24 21.49 47.12
C ALA A 148 -25.32 20.26 47.02
N HIS A 149 -25.57 19.39 46.04
CA HIS A 149 -24.74 18.22 45.80
C HIS A 149 -23.38 18.62 45.20
N ASN A 150 -23.33 19.61 44.30
CA ASN A 150 -22.10 20.14 43.73
C ASN A 150 -21.21 20.85 44.76
N GLU A 151 -21.80 21.49 45.78
CA GLU A 151 -21.06 22.04 46.92
C GLU A 151 -20.31 20.95 47.69
N VAL A 152 -20.99 19.83 47.96
CA VAL A 152 -20.36 18.66 48.59
C VAL A 152 -19.29 18.06 47.69
N ASN A 153 -19.53 17.96 46.38
CA ASN A 153 -18.52 17.45 45.44
C ASN A 153 -17.26 18.33 45.44
N ARG A 154 -17.39 19.66 45.43
CA ARG A 154 -16.25 20.59 45.53
C ARG A 154 -15.44 20.38 46.81
N LYS A 155 -16.09 20.23 47.97
CA LYS A 155 -15.42 19.96 49.25
C LYS A 155 -14.69 18.62 49.28
N LEU A 156 -15.20 17.63 48.52
CA LEU A 156 -14.62 16.29 48.42
C LEU A 156 -13.63 16.13 47.25
N GLY A 157 -13.36 17.19 46.47
CA GLY A 157 -12.50 17.12 45.29
C GLY A 157 -13.08 16.26 44.15
N LYS A 158 -14.41 16.13 44.07
CA LYS A 158 -15.14 15.36 43.05
C LYS A 158 -15.64 16.28 41.92
N PRO A 159 -15.81 15.76 40.69
CA PRO A 159 -16.41 16.51 39.59
C PRO A 159 -17.84 16.99 39.91
N THR A 160 -18.20 18.19 39.45
CA THR A 160 -19.57 18.73 39.50
C THR A 160 -20.36 18.30 38.27
N PHE A 161 -21.70 18.37 38.32
CA PHE A 161 -22.58 18.07 37.18
C PHE A 161 -23.63 19.16 37.00
N ASP A 162 -23.93 19.49 35.73
CA ASP A 162 -24.99 20.43 35.35
C ASP A 162 -26.21 19.67 34.85
N TYR A 163 -27.37 19.96 35.45
CA TYR A 163 -28.65 19.43 35.01
C TYR A 163 -29.36 20.47 34.15
N ILE A 164 -29.09 20.48 32.84
CA ILE A 164 -29.78 21.39 31.92
C ILE A 164 -31.20 20.84 31.64
N ARG A 165 -32.24 21.51 32.16
CA ARG A 165 -33.63 21.33 31.69
C ARG A 165 -33.93 22.33 30.58
N GLU A 166 -34.73 21.89 29.60
CA GLU A 166 -35.17 22.69 28.43
C GLU A 166 -35.75 24.08 28.77
N GLN A 167 -36.28 24.27 29.99
CA GLN A 167 -36.86 25.54 30.46
C GLN A 167 -35.80 26.58 30.89
N GLY A 168 -34.53 26.19 31.02
CA GLY A 168 -33.41 27.09 31.32
C GLY A 168 -32.53 27.41 30.11
N LEU A 169 -32.92 26.94 28.91
CA LEU A 169 -32.21 27.24 27.67
C LEU A 169 -32.63 28.64 27.18
N GLU A 170 -31.64 29.49 26.91
CA GLU A 170 -31.88 30.84 26.37
C GLU A 170 -32.22 30.78 24.88
N LYS A 171 -31.47 29.99 24.10
CA LYS A 171 -31.70 29.77 22.67
C LYS A 171 -31.82 28.27 22.36
N PRO A 172 -32.96 27.64 22.69
CA PRO A 172 -33.13 26.21 22.48
C PRO A 172 -33.03 25.83 21.00
N VAL A 173 -32.14 24.90 20.67
CA VAL A 173 -31.96 24.35 19.32
C VAL A 173 -31.89 22.83 19.35
N VAL A 174 -32.38 22.19 18.30
CA VAL A 174 -32.32 20.72 18.17
C VAL A 174 -30.87 20.26 17.98
N VAL A 175 -30.45 19.18 18.63
CA VAL A 175 -29.08 18.62 18.53
C VAL A 175 -28.65 18.39 17.08
N ALA A 176 -29.48 17.74 16.27
CA ALA A 176 -29.15 17.51 14.86
C ALA A 176 -29.01 18.82 14.07
N GLU A 177 -29.89 19.79 14.33
CA GLU A 177 -29.81 21.12 13.70
C GLU A 177 -28.52 21.85 14.11
N TYR A 178 -28.14 21.79 15.38
CA TYR A 178 -26.87 22.36 15.87
C TYR A 178 -25.67 21.74 15.16
N LEU A 179 -25.60 20.40 15.13
CA LEU A 179 -24.53 19.64 14.49
C LEU A 179 -24.37 20.04 13.01
N PHE A 180 -25.46 20.00 12.24
CA PHE A 180 -25.40 20.30 10.81
C PHE A 180 -25.17 21.79 10.52
N LYS A 181 -25.66 22.71 11.35
CA LYS A 181 -25.31 24.14 11.23
C LYS A 181 -23.82 24.37 11.45
N ARG A 182 -23.21 23.70 12.45
CA ARG A 182 -21.76 23.78 12.67
C ARG A 182 -20.96 23.17 11.52
N LEU A 183 -21.40 22.03 10.95
CA LEU A 183 -20.77 21.47 9.75
C LEU A 183 -20.81 22.45 8.56
N HIS A 184 -21.97 23.09 8.34
CA HIS A 184 -22.10 24.11 7.31
C HIS A 184 -21.19 25.33 7.57
N GLU A 185 -21.12 25.78 8.83
CA GLU A 185 -20.27 26.90 9.26
C GLU A 185 -18.78 26.65 8.99
N VAL A 186 -18.27 25.45 9.27
CA VAL A 186 -16.85 25.09 9.02
C VAL A 186 -16.53 24.83 7.55
N GLY A 187 -17.50 25.03 6.64
CA GLY A 187 -17.28 25.03 5.18
C GLY A 187 -17.85 23.82 4.44
N ILE A 188 -18.43 22.83 5.12
CA ILE A 188 -19.01 21.66 4.46
C ILE A 188 -20.28 22.09 3.73
N ARG A 189 -20.53 21.55 2.52
CA ARG A 189 -21.77 21.76 1.76
C ARG A 189 -22.49 20.46 1.46
N SER A 190 -21.75 19.37 1.33
CA SER A 190 -22.31 18.04 1.04
C SER A 190 -21.85 17.01 2.08
N ILE A 191 -22.80 16.19 2.53
CA ILE A 191 -22.58 15.10 3.50
C ILE A 191 -22.67 13.76 2.77
N HIS A 192 -21.60 12.96 2.91
CA HIS A 192 -21.53 11.60 2.37
C HIS A 192 -22.15 10.60 3.34
N GLY A 193 -22.50 9.42 2.87
CA GLY A 193 -22.99 8.34 3.72
C GLY A 193 -24.10 7.51 3.12
N VAL A 194 -24.66 6.64 3.98
CA VAL A 194 -25.72 5.69 3.65
C VAL A 194 -26.81 5.76 4.74
N PRO A 195 -28.11 5.79 4.36
CA PRO A 195 -29.19 5.80 5.34
C PRO A 195 -29.30 4.48 6.08
N GLY A 196 -29.64 4.54 7.36
CA GLY A 196 -30.01 3.40 8.19
C GLY A 196 -30.96 3.84 9.30
N ASP A 197 -31.74 2.90 9.82
CA ASP A 197 -32.83 3.17 10.76
C ASP A 197 -32.44 4.04 11.97
N PHE A 198 -31.21 3.90 12.48
CA PHE A 198 -30.69 4.72 13.59
C PHE A 198 -30.26 6.14 13.20
N ASN A 199 -30.17 6.49 11.92
CA ASN A 199 -29.77 7.82 11.46
C ASN A 199 -30.84 8.59 10.66
N LEU A 200 -31.93 7.93 10.22
CA LEU A 200 -32.96 8.55 9.35
C LEU A 200 -33.47 9.91 9.86
N VAL A 201 -33.83 9.99 11.14
CA VAL A 201 -34.36 11.23 11.73
C VAL A 201 -33.31 12.35 11.71
N ALA A 202 -32.02 12.02 11.88
CA ALA A 202 -30.96 13.02 11.76
C ALA A 202 -30.81 13.49 10.30
N LEU A 203 -30.91 12.59 9.33
CA LEU A 203 -30.79 12.94 7.90
C LEU A 203 -31.82 13.99 7.45
N ASP A 204 -33.02 14.00 8.04
CA ASP A 204 -34.06 15.02 7.77
C ASP A 204 -33.63 16.46 8.11
N TYR A 205 -32.59 16.63 8.92
CA TYR A 205 -32.05 17.95 9.30
C TYR A 205 -30.94 18.44 8.38
N ILE A 206 -30.37 17.59 7.51
CA ILE A 206 -29.29 18.00 6.57
C ILE A 206 -29.76 19.15 5.67
N PRO A 207 -30.90 19.05 4.94
CA PRO A 207 -31.36 20.16 4.10
C PRO A 207 -31.75 21.40 4.90
N LYS A 208 -32.25 21.22 6.13
CA LYS A 208 -32.66 22.33 7.02
C LYS A 208 -31.46 23.20 7.43
N ALA A 209 -30.26 22.64 7.43
CA ALA A 209 -29.01 23.35 7.73
C ALA A 209 -28.30 23.88 6.47
N GLY A 210 -28.94 23.82 5.28
CA GLY A 210 -28.33 24.26 4.02
C GLY A 210 -27.30 23.28 3.45
N LEU A 211 -27.30 22.04 3.92
CA LEU A 211 -26.40 20.98 3.44
C LEU A 211 -27.13 20.06 2.44
N LYS A 212 -26.35 19.39 1.58
CA LYS A 212 -26.84 18.40 0.62
C LYS A 212 -26.51 16.98 1.10
N TRP A 213 -27.45 16.06 0.95
CA TRP A 213 -27.18 14.64 1.13
C TRP A 213 -26.71 14.02 -0.18
N VAL A 214 -25.51 13.42 -0.18
CA VAL A 214 -24.92 12.82 -1.39
C VAL A 214 -25.54 11.47 -1.69
N GLY A 215 -25.71 10.62 -0.66
CA GLY A 215 -26.22 9.25 -0.78
C GLY A 215 -25.33 8.36 -1.63
N SER A 216 -24.21 7.92 -1.05
CA SER A 216 -23.25 6.98 -1.65
C SER A 216 -23.82 5.55 -1.72
N VAL A 217 -23.14 4.66 -2.44
CA VAL A 217 -23.63 3.29 -2.66
C VAL A 217 -23.38 2.37 -1.48
N ASN A 218 -22.24 2.55 -0.81
CA ASN A 218 -21.89 1.87 0.44
C ASN A 218 -21.03 2.80 1.33
N GLU A 219 -20.83 2.42 2.58
CA GLU A 219 -20.16 3.25 3.58
C GLU A 219 -18.63 3.32 3.39
N LEU A 220 -17.99 2.30 2.79
CA LEU A 220 -16.57 2.33 2.45
C LEU A 220 -16.29 3.43 1.42
N ASN A 221 -17.05 3.42 0.33
CA ASN A 221 -16.96 4.42 -0.73
C ASN A 221 -17.35 5.80 -0.22
N ALA A 222 -18.36 5.89 0.67
CA ALA A 222 -18.73 7.14 1.32
C ALA A 222 -17.58 7.74 2.13
N ALA A 223 -16.83 6.90 2.87
CA ALA A 223 -15.67 7.34 3.63
C ALA A 223 -14.52 7.78 2.71
N TYR A 224 -14.26 7.07 1.61
CA TYR A 224 -13.29 7.50 0.60
C TYR A 224 -13.68 8.80 -0.11
N ALA A 225 -14.96 8.98 -0.41
CA ALA A 225 -15.48 10.22 -0.97
C ALA A 225 -15.37 11.38 0.03
N ALA A 226 -15.64 11.13 1.32
CA ALA A 226 -15.40 12.13 2.35
C ALA A 226 -13.90 12.50 2.46
N ASP A 227 -12.99 11.52 2.38
CA ASP A 227 -11.54 11.78 2.33
C ASP A 227 -11.18 12.68 1.13
N GLY A 228 -11.60 12.32 -0.10
CA GLY A 228 -11.35 13.12 -1.29
C GLY A 228 -11.97 14.52 -1.25
N TYR A 229 -13.18 14.65 -0.71
CA TYR A 229 -13.84 15.94 -0.50
C TYR A 229 -13.03 16.82 0.45
N ALA A 230 -12.51 16.29 1.55
CA ALA A 230 -11.70 17.04 2.50
C ALA A 230 -10.34 17.46 1.91
N ARG A 231 -9.73 16.68 1.02
CA ARG A 231 -8.47 17.06 0.35
C ARG A 231 -8.62 18.27 -0.56
N THR A 232 -9.79 18.46 -1.16
CA THR A 232 -10.08 19.61 -2.04
C THR A 232 -10.78 20.75 -1.31
N GLY A 233 -11.77 20.44 -0.47
CA GLY A 233 -12.64 21.39 0.25
C GLY A 233 -12.21 21.71 1.68
N GLY A 234 -11.14 21.09 2.18
CA GLY A 234 -10.54 21.40 3.48
C GLY A 234 -11.06 20.55 4.65
N ILE A 235 -12.35 20.23 4.70
CA ILE A 235 -12.97 19.35 5.71
C ILE A 235 -14.22 18.69 5.13
N SER A 236 -14.57 17.50 5.62
CA SER A 236 -15.76 16.77 5.17
C SER A 236 -16.47 16.05 6.30
N ALA A 237 -17.65 15.50 6.01
CA ALA A 237 -18.40 14.65 6.92
C ALA A 237 -18.97 13.42 6.21
N VAL A 238 -19.04 12.31 6.95
CA VAL A 238 -19.71 11.08 6.55
C VAL A 238 -20.67 10.62 7.65
N VAL A 239 -21.91 10.27 7.29
CA VAL A 239 -22.92 9.75 8.21
C VAL A 239 -23.16 8.27 7.93
N THR A 240 -23.03 7.42 8.93
CA THR A 240 -23.31 5.97 8.84
C THR A 240 -24.31 5.53 9.91
N THR A 241 -24.81 4.29 9.78
CA THR A 241 -25.60 3.65 10.83
C THR A 241 -24.70 2.81 11.74
N PHE A 242 -25.19 2.52 12.96
CA PHE A 242 -24.49 1.78 14.00
C PHE A 242 -24.10 0.37 13.57
N GLY A 243 -22.91 -0.08 13.98
CA GLY A 243 -22.39 -1.41 13.73
C GLY A 243 -22.06 -1.68 12.25
N VAL A 244 -23.05 -1.98 11.42
CA VAL A 244 -22.82 -2.43 10.04
C VAL A 244 -22.25 -1.32 9.14
N GLY A 245 -22.69 -0.08 9.35
CA GLY A 245 -22.24 1.05 8.53
C GLY A 245 -20.86 1.55 8.95
N GLU A 246 -20.69 1.83 10.24
CA GLU A 246 -19.41 2.35 10.76
C GLU A 246 -18.23 1.39 10.57
N LEU A 247 -18.46 0.07 10.68
CA LEU A 247 -17.42 -0.94 10.41
C LEU A 247 -17.09 -1.06 8.92
N SER A 248 -18.05 -0.79 8.03
CA SER A 248 -17.78 -0.74 6.59
C SER A 248 -16.99 0.51 6.19
N ALA A 249 -17.24 1.65 6.85
CA ALA A 249 -16.49 2.90 6.67
C ALA A 249 -15.08 2.89 7.30
N ILE A 250 -14.81 1.97 8.23
CA ILE A 250 -13.64 2.04 9.12
C ILE A 250 -12.30 2.10 8.37
N ASN A 251 -12.19 1.42 7.23
CA ASN A 251 -10.97 1.45 6.40
C ASN A 251 -10.75 2.84 5.77
N GLY A 252 -11.82 3.49 5.30
CA GLY A 252 -11.74 4.86 4.79
C GLY A 252 -11.38 5.87 5.88
N ILE A 253 -11.92 5.71 7.10
CA ILE A 253 -11.57 6.54 8.25
C ILE A 253 -10.12 6.32 8.69
N ALA A 254 -9.64 5.08 8.70
CA ALA A 254 -8.24 4.76 9.01
C ALA A 254 -7.28 5.36 7.96
N GLY A 255 -7.66 5.34 6.68
CA GLY A 255 -6.95 6.03 5.61
C GLY A 255 -6.89 7.54 5.84
N ALA A 256 -8.03 8.17 6.11
CA ALA A 256 -8.09 9.60 6.45
C ALA A 256 -7.26 9.93 7.70
N PHE A 257 -7.25 9.05 8.69
CA PHE A 257 -6.39 9.20 9.86
C PHE A 257 -4.92 9.18 9.45
N SER A 258 -4.43 8.09 8.86
CA SER A 258 -3.01 7.95 8.49
C SER A 258 -2.50 9.08 7.60
N GLU A 259 -3.32 9.57 6.67
CA GLU A 259 -2.98 10.60 5.68
C GLU A 259 -3.21 12.04 6.16
N HIS A 260 -3.54 12.26 7.43
CA HIS A 260 -3.87 13.57 8.00
C HIS A 260 -4.99 14.30 7.25
N VAL A 261 -6.16 13.65 7.11
CA VAL A 261 -7.34 14.22 6.46
C VAL A 261 -8.46 14.46 7.48
N PRO A 262 -9.03 15.68 7.54
CA PRO A 262 -10.06 16.05 8.50
C PRO A 262 -11.45 15.56 8.03
N VAL A 263 -11.88 14.41 8.58
CA VAL A 263 -13.18 13.78 8.28
C VAL A 263 -14.01 13.62 9.54
N VAL A 264 -15.21 14.20 9.56
CA VAL A 264 -16.16 14.05 10.67
C VAL A 264 -17.02 12.80 10.42
N HIS A 265 -16.80 11.74 11.17
CA HIS A 265 -17.59 10.51 11.12
C HIS A 265 -18.73 10.54 12.13
N ILE A 266 -19.96 10.68 11.64
CA ILE A 266 -21.17 10.71 12.47
C ILE A 266 -21.87 9.36 12.37
N VAL A 267 -22.17 8.76 13.52
CA VAL A 267 -22.85 7.47 13.59
C VAL A 267 -24.18 7.63 14.32
N GLY A 268 -25.28 7.44 13.59
CA GLY A 268 -26.59 7.30 14.23
C GLY A 268 -26.64 5.97 14.98
N CYS A 269 -27.00 6.01 16.26
CA CYS A 269 -26.94 4.84 17.14
C CYS A 269 -28.21 4.63 17.98
N PRO A 270 -28.41 3.44 18.55
CA PRO A 270 -29.55 3.13 19.39
C PRO A 270 -29.79 4.13 20.52
N SER A 271 -31.04 4.24 21.00
CA SER A 271 -31.38 5.18 22.07
C SER A 271 -30.55 4.97 23.34
N THR A 272 -30.30 6.03 24.10
CA THR A 272 -29.56 5.95 25.37
C THR A 272 -30.19 4.97 26.35
N ILE A 273 -31.53 4.82 26.33
CA ILE A 273 -32.27 3.86 27.15
C ILE A 273 -31.97 2.42 26.72
N SER A 274 -32.00 2.15 25.41
CA SER A 274 -31.69 0.82 24.87
C SER A 274 -30.26 0.40 25.19
N GLN A 275 -29.32 1.33 25.04
CA GLN A 275 -27.91 1.11 25.38
C GLN A 275 -27.74 0.79 26.87
N ARG A 276 -28.32 1.62 27.75
CA ARG A 276 -28.23 1.44 29.21
C ARG A 276 -28.82 0.11 29.69
N ASN A 277 -29.89 -0.34 29.04
CA ASN A 277 -30.57 -1.58 29.40
C ASN A 277 -29.93 -2.82 28.77
N GLY A 278 -28.86 -2.68 27.99
CA GLY A 278 -28.20 -3.81 27.33
C GLY A 278 -29.12 -4.57 26.38
N MET A 279 -30.05 -3.87 25.71
CA MET A 279 -31.05 -4.51 24.85
C MET A 279 -30.36 -5.25 23.68
N LEU A 280 -30.90 -6.40 23.29
CA LEU A 280 -30.44 -7.12 22.11
C LEU A 280 -31.08 -6.51 20.86
N LEU A 281 -30.36 -5.60 20.22
CA LEU A 281 -30.80 -4.93 19.00
C LEU A 281 -30.08 -5.48 17.77
N HIS A 282 -30.71 -5.36 16.60
CA HIS A 282 -30.03 -5.57 15.34
C HIS A 282 -28.85 -4.58 15.19
N HIS A 283 -27.87 -4.95 14.37
CA HIS A 283 -26.59 -4.23 14.24
C HIS A 283 -25.73 -4.15 15.51
N THR A 284 -25.98 -5.01 16.51
CA THR A 284 -25.10 -5.23 17.67
C THR A 284 -24.39 -6.58 17.58
N LEU A 285 -23.41 -6.83 18.45
CA LEU A 285 -22.81 -8.16 18.62
C LEU A 285 -23.69 -9.13 19.43
N GLY A 286 -24.91 -8.74 19.82
CA GLY A 286 -25.81 -9.57 20.62
C GLY A 286 -25.36 -9.81 22.07
N ASN A 287 -24.43 -8.99 22.58
CA ASN A 287 -23.84 -9.14 23.91
C ASN A 287 -24.21 -8.02 24.90
N GLY A 288 -25.03 -7.05 24.47
CA GLY A 288 -25.43 -5.89 25.28
C GLY A 288 -24.38 -4.78 25.41
N ASP A 289 -23.21 -4.89 24.75
CA ASP A 289 -22.20 -3.83 24.72
C ASP A 289 -22.33 -2.96 23.47
N PHE A 290 -22.79 -1.73 23.67
CA PHE A 290 -22.93 -0.73 22.61
C PHE A 290 -21.70 0.15 22.42
N ASN A 291 -20.65 -0.05 23.22
CA ASN A 291 -19.44 0.77 23.18
C ASN A 291 -18.36 0.20 22.26
N VAL A 292 -18.49 -1.08 21.89
CA VAL A 292 -17.45 -1.83 21.15
C VAL A 292 -17.00 -1.10 19.88
N PHE A 293 -17.93 -0.57 19.08
CA PHE A 293 -17.57 0.10 17.82
C PHE A 293 -16.97 1.49 18.05
N ALA A 294 -17.49 2.26 19.01
CA ALA A 294 -16.87 3.53 19.41
C ALA A 294 -15.44 3.32 19.95
N ASN A 295 -15.19 2.23 20.68
CA ASN A 295 -13.85 1.87 21.14
C ASN A 295 -12.92 1.53 19.97
N MET A 296 -13.41 0.83 18.94
CA MET A 296 -12.65 0.57 17.72
C MET A 296 -12.30 1.87 16.98
N SER A 297 -13.29 2.74 16.75
CA SER A 297 -13.11 4.03 16.07
C SER A 297 -12.18 4.99 16.83
N SER A 298 -12.10 4.88 18.16
CA SER A 298 -11.21 5.71 18.98
C SER A 298 -9.72 5.56 18.64
N GLN A 299 -9.32 4.43 18.05
CA GLN A 299 -7.92 4.19 17.65
C GLN A 299 -7.53 4.89 16.35
N ILE A 300 -8.52 5.38 15.59
CA ILE A 300 -8.36 6.01 14.27
C ILE A 300 -9.08 7.36 14.21
N SER A 301 -9.33 7.98 15.36
CA SER A 301 -9.94 9.30 15.49
C SER A 301 -9.17 10.11 16.52
N CYS A 302 -8.92 11.39 16.27
CA CYS A 302 -8.25 12.26 17.24
C CYS A 302 -9.18 12.69 18.39
N VAL A 303 -10.49 12.66 18.16
CA VAL A 303 -11.54 12.86 19.17
C VAL A 303 -12.67 11.86 18.93
N SER A 304 -13.20 11.28 20.01
CA SER A 304 -14.41 10.47 19.99
C SER A 304 -15.39 11.00 21.02
N ALA A 305 -16.55 11.47 20.58
CA ALA A 305 -17.61 12.01 21.43
C ALA A 305 -18.89 11.18 21.34
N ARG A 306 -19.53 10.98 22.49
CA ARG A 306 -20.83 10.30 22.60
C ARG A 306 -21.86 11.33 23.05
N LEU A 307 -22.75 11.70 22.14
CA LEU A 307 -23.69 12.81 22.31
C LEU A 307 -24.90 12.37 23.15
N ASN A 308 -24.66 11.91 24.38
CA ASN A 308 -25.67 11.28 25.26
C ASN A 308 -26.22 12.20 26.36
N LYS A 309 -25.56 13.33 26.63
CA LYS A 309 -25.92 14.28 27.69
C LYS A 309 -26.19 15.66 27.10
N PRO A 310 -27.45 16.10 27.00
CA PRO A 310 -27.81 17.37 26.35
C PRO A 310 -26.97 18.58 26.76
N GLY A 311 -26.59 18.70 28.04
CA GLY A 311 -25.80 19.84 28.51
C GLY A 311 -24.34 19.88 28.07
N GLU A 312 -23.80 18.78 27.55
CA GLU A 312 -22.39 18.69 27.10
C GLU A 312 -22.29 18.65 25.56
N ILE A 313 -23.40 18.44 24.84
CA ILE A 313 -23.39 18.13 23.40
C ILE A 313 -22.83 19.29 22.56
N ALA A 314 -23.23 20.54 22.86
CA ALA A 314 -22.76 21.70 22.10
C ALA A 314 -21.22 21.83 22.17
N ASP A 315 -20.67 21.69 23.38
CA ASP A 315 -19.23 21.74 23.65
C ASP A 315 -18.49 20.59 22.97
N GLN A 316 -19.06 19.37 23.03
CA GLN A 316 -18.48 18.19 22.39
C GLN A 316 -18.42 18.33 20.86
N ILE A 317 -19.47 18.85 20.23
CA ILE A 317 -19.51 19.08 18.79
C ILE A 317 -18.47 20.15 18.41
N ASP A 318 -18.51 21.32 19.06
CA ASP A 318 -17.61 22.43 18.74
C ASP A 318 -16.13 22.03 18.91
N TYR A 319 -15.82 21.33 20.01
CA TYR A 319 -14.47 20.83 20.28
C TYR A 319 -14.04 19.79 19.24
N ALA A 320 -14.89 18.81 18.92
CA ALA A 320 -14.54 17.79 17.92
C ALA A 320 -14.30 18.40 16.53
N LEU A 321 -15.12 19.37 16.10
CA LEU A 321 -14.93 20.03 14.80
C LEU A 321 -13.66 20.88 14.77
N ARG A 322 -13.37 21.61 15.84
CA ARG A 322 -12.10 22.35 15.99
C ARG A 322 -10.89 21.41 15.89
N GLU A 323 -10.88 20.32 16.65
CA GLU A 323 -9.76 19.39 16.66
C GLU A 323 -9.62 18.62 15.34
N CYS A 324 -10.73 18.29 14.67
CA CYS A 324 -10.75 17.71 13.34
C CYS A 324 -9.95 18.59 12.37
N TRP A 325 -10.26 19.90 12.34
CA TRP A 325 -9.58 20.88 11.50
C TRP A 325 -8.12 21.10 11.89
N ILE A 326 -7.83 21.42 13.15
CA ILE A 326 -6.49 21.81 13.62
C ILE A 326 -5.50 20.65 13.48
N ARG A 327 -5.89 19.46 13.92
CA ARG A 327 -5.02 18.28 13.83
C ARG A 327 -5.00 17.67 12.44
N SER A 328 -5.94 18.07 11.58
CA SER A 328 -6.16 17.46 10.27
C SER A 328 -6.32 15.95 10.40
N ARG A 329 -7.26 15.50 11.23
CA ARG A 329 -7.48 14.07 11.54
C ARG A 329 -8.97 13.79 11.72
N PRO A 330 -9.43 12.55 11.48
CA PRO A 330 -10.83 12.21 11.69
C PRO A 330 -11.29 12.36 13.13
N VAL A 331 -12.58 12.64 13.30
CA VAL A 331 -13.28 12.61 14.59
C VAL A 331 -14.52 11.75 14.50
N TYR A 332 -14.89 11.13 15.62
CA TYR A 332 -16.04 10.24 15.71
C TYR A 332 -17.12 10.84 16.61
N LEU A 333 -18.34 10.96 16.10
CA LEU A 333 -19.52 11.49 16.80
C LEU A 333 -20.63 10.44 16.82
N MET A 334 -20.88 9.86 17.99
CA MET A 334 -21.97 8.90 18.19
C MET A 334 -23.23 9.64 18.63
N LEU A 335 -24.29 9.59 17.80
CA LEU A 335 -25.54 10.32 17.98
C LEU A 335 -26.71 9.34 18.26
N PRO A 336 -27.19 9.23 19.51
CA PRO A 336 -28.34 8.39 19.85
C PRO A 336 -29.65 8.90 19.27
N THR A 337 -30.54 7.99 18.83
CA THR A 337 -31.84 8.35 18.23
C THR A 337 -32.72 9.23 19.13
N ASP A 338 -32.69 9.02 20.45
CA ASP A 338 -33.45 9.82 21.41
C ASP A 338 -32.83 11.19 21.72
N MET A 339 -31.60 11.44 21.24
CA MET A 339 -30.90 12.72 21.37
C MET A 339 -31.04 13.60 20.13
N VAL A 340 -31.29 13.02 18.95
CA VAL A 340 -31.41 13.74 17.66
C VAL A 340 -32.30 14.98 17.77
N GLU A 341 -33.49 14.83 18.38
CA GLU A 341 -34.49 15.89 18.49
C GLU A 341 -34.47 16.63 19.85
N LYS A 342 -33.52 16.30 20.74
CA LYS A 342 -33.41 17.00 22.02
C LYS A 342 -33.00 18.45 21.81
N LYS A 343 -33.51 19.32 22.69
CA LYS A 343 -33.13 20.73 22.72
C LYS A 343 -31.90 20.92 23.60
N ILE A 344 -30.92 21.63 23.07
CA ILE A 344 -29.69 22.07 23.74
C ILE A 344 -29.55 23.59 23.64
N GLU A 345 -28.58 24.16 24.34
CA GLU A 345 -28.28 25.59 24.26
C GLU A 345 -27.65 25.92 22.90
N GLY A 346 -28.24 26.90 22.20
CA GLY A 346 -27.85 27.32 20.87
C GLY A 346 -27.06 28.63 20.83
N ALA A 347 -26.88 29.32 21.96
CA ALA A 347 -26.13 30.58 22.04
C ALA A 347 -24.73 30.51 21.39
N ARG A 348 -24.08 29.34 21.43
CA ARG A 348 -22.77 29.13 20.78
C ARG A 348 -22.81 29.34 19.26
N LEU A 349 -23.95 29.12 18.59
CA LEU A 349 -24.10 29.35 17.14
C LEU A 349 -23.99 30.82 16.73
N ASP A 350 -24.08 31.77 17.67
CA ASP A 350 -23.87 33.19 17.37
C ASP A 350 -22.39 33.53 17.15
N THR A 351 -21.47 32.66 17.58
CA THR A 351 -20.02 32.83 17.45
C THR A 351 -19.45 31.66 16.65
N PRO A 352 -18.78 31.92 15.50
CA PRO A 352 -18.15 30.85 14.74
C PRO A 352 -17.13 30.07 15.56
N ILE A 353 -16.98 28.78 15.28
CA ILE A 353 -15.88 27.99 15.84
C ILE A 353 -14.57 28.62 15.39
N ASP A 354 -13.71 28.96 16.36
CA ASP A 354 -12.36 29.39 16.04
C ASP A 354 -11.56 28.20 15.51
N LEU A 355 -11.18 28.29 14.23
CA LEU A 355 -10.39 27.29 13.52
C LEU A 355 -8.92 27.72 13.37
N THR A 356 -8.51 28.81 14.03
CA THR A 356 -7.12 29.27 14.00
C THR A 356 -6.22 28.30 14.76
N GLU A 357 -5.06 28.03 14.17
CA GLU A 357 -4.01 27.26 14.84
C GLU A 357 -3.51 28.06 16.07
N PRO A 358 -3.27 27.40 17.22
CA PRO A 358 -2.72 28.08 18.38
C PRO A 358 -1.38 28.75 18.04
N PRO A 359 -1.14 30.01 18.46
CA PRO A 359 0.12 30.66 18.19
C PRO A 359 1.25 29.98 18.96
N ASN A 360 2.44 29.96 18.36
CA ASN A 360 3.65 29.52 19.06
C ASN A 360 4.01 30.51 20.19
N GLU A 361 4.77 30.02 21.17
CA GLU A 361 5.39 30.89 22.17
C GLU A 361 6.41 31.83 21.49
N PRO A 362 6.24 33.17 21.55
CA PRO A 362 7.00 34.10 20.70
C PRO A 362 8.52 33.97 20.82
N GLU A 363 9.04 33.88 22.06
CA GLU A 363 10.48 33.79 22.31
C GLU A 363 11.09 32.48 21.76
N ARG A 364 10.37 31.36 21.91
CA ARG A 364 10.81 30.07 21.36
C ARG A 364 10.78 30.06 19.84
N GLU A 365 9.72 30.62 19.25
CA GLU A 365 9.60 30.72 17.80
C GLU A 365 10.71 31.60 17.22
N ASP A 366 10.96 32.77 17.81
CA ASP A 366 12.03 33.67 17.37
C ASP A 366 13.40 33.01 17.46
N TYR A 367 13.67 32.28 18.54
CA TYR A 367 14.90 31.49 18.67
C TYR A 367 15.03 30.45 17.55
N VAL A 368 13.99 29.65 17.28
CA VAL A 368 14.02 28.65 16.20
C VAL A 368 14.26 29.31 14.85
N VAL A 369 13.56 30.42 14.56
CA VAL A 369 13.74 31.20 13.33
C VAL A 369 15.18 31.69 13.20
N ASP A 370 15.78 32.21 14.27
CA ASP A 370 17.16 32.69 14.27
C ASP A 370 18.17 31.58 13.96
N VAL A 371 17.96 30.40 14.55
CA VAL A 371 18.82 29.24 14.30
C VAL A 371 18.67 28.74 12.86
N VAL A 372 17.45 28.68 12.33
CA VAL A 372 17.19 28.28 10.93
C VAL A 372 17.83 29.28 9.96
N LEU A 373 17.63 30.58 10.16
CA LEU A 373 18.22 31.63 9.32
C LEU A 373 19.74 31.59 9.34
N ARG A 374 20.36 31.36 10.50
CA ARG A 374 21.82 31.23 10.61
C ARG A 374 22.34 30.12 9.71
N TYR A 375 21.77 28.92 9.79
CA TYR A 375 22.19 27.81 8.92
C TYR A 375 21.88 28.06 7.45
N LEU A 376 20.73 28.68 7.14
CA LEU A 376 20.36 29.03 5.78
C LEU A 376 21.31 30.06 5.14
N HIS A 377 21.79 31.03 5.92
CA HIS A 377 22.77 32.04 5.46
C HIS A 377 24.19 31.49 5.35
N GLU A 378 24.55 30.48 6.14
CA GLU A 378 25.86 29.80 6.06
C GLU A 378 25.94 28.83 4.88
N ALA A 379 24.82 28.21 4.49
CA ALA A 379 24.73 27.18 3.46
C ALA A 379 25.18 27.67 2.08
N LYS A 380 25.95 26.83 1.38
CA LYS A 380 26.45 27.04 0.02
C LYS A 380 25.56 26.39 -1.03
N SER A 381 24.86 25.33 -0.67
CA SER A 381 24.07 24.51 -1.57
C SER A 381 22.73 24.09 -0.95
N PRO A 382 21.92 25.03 -0.37
CA PRO A 382 20.68 24.67 0.29
C PRO A 382 19.58 24.24 -0.69
N VAL A 383 18.70 23.35 -0.25
CA VAL A 383 17.48 22.93 -0.97
C VAL A 383 16.27 22.91 -0.03
N ILE A 384 15.08 23.07 -0.61
CA ILE A 384 13.80 22.90 0.09
C ILE A 384 13.16 21.59 -0.39
N LEU A 385 12.71 20.76 0.54
CA LEU A 385 11.97 19.52 0.25
C LEU A 385 10.58 19.61 0.88
N VAL A 386 9.53 19.57 0.07
CA VAL A 386 8.14 19.75 0.50
C VAL A 386 7.41 18.42 0.44
N ASP A 387 6.69 18.09 1.50
CA ASP A 387 6.04 16.78 1.67
C ASP A 387 4.59 16.93 2.18
N ALA A 388 3.92 15.79 2.41
CA ALA A 388 2.50 15.64 2.67
C ALA A 388 1.93 16.68 3.64
N CYS A 389 2.54 16.84 4.81
CA CYS A 389 1.98 17.65 5.88
C CYS A 389 1.99 19.15 5.56
N ALA A 390 2.79 19.62 4.60
CA ALA A 390 2.71 21.00 4.11
C ALA A 390 1.33 21.28 3.50
N VAL A 391 0.80 20.31 2.75
CA VAL A 391 -0.56 20.38 2.17
C VAL A 391 -1.60 20.10 3.24
N ARG A 392 -1.46 19.02 4.02
CA ARG A 392 -2.48 18.59 5.00
C ARG A 392 -2.71 19.58 6.13
N HIS A 393 -1.70 20.36 6.51
CA HIS A 393 -1.81 21.44 7.49
C HIS A 393 -1.86 22.83 6.85
N ARG A 394 -2.17 22.91 5.55
CA ARG A 394 -2.54 24.16 4.85
C ARG A 394 -1.48 25.27 4.99
N VAL A 395 -0.19 24.93 4.83
CA VAL A 395 0.92 25.90 4.83
C VAL A 395 1.55 26.12 3.44
N VAL A 396 0.89 25.64 2.38
CA VAL A 396 1.37 25.74 0.99
C VAL A 396 1.66 27.20 0.59
N GLN A 397 0.86 28.16 1.05
CA GLN A 397 1.07 29.58 0.76
C GLN A 397 2.36 30.10 1.39
N GLU A 398 2.63 29.76 2.65
CA GLU A 398 3.87 30.11 3.34
C GLU A 398 5.09 29.48 2.66
N VAL A 399 4.98 28.21 2.24
CA VAL A 399 6.04 27.52 1.50
C VAL A 399 6.28 28.19 0.15
N GLN A 400 5.24 28.52 -0.60
CA GLN A 400 5.37 29.23 -1.87
C GLN A 400 6.04 30.60 -1.68
N GLY A 401 5.63 31.36 -0.66
CA GLY A 401 6.27 32.64 -0.32
C GLY A 401 7.75 32.50 0.02
N LEU A 402 8.14 31.42 0.70
CA LEU A 402 9.54 31.12 0.99
C LEU A 402 10.32 30.77 -0.28
N VAL A 403 9.79 29.91 -1.14
CA VAL A 403 10.42 29.53 -2.41
C VAL A 403 10.59 30.75 -3.32
N GLU A 404 9.54 31.55 -3.50
CA GLU A 404 9.58 32.75 -4.35
C GLU A 404 10.54 33.81 -3.82
N LYS A 405 10.62 34.01 -2.49
CA LYS A 405 11.54 34.99 -1.91
C LYS A 405 13.00 34.54 -1.95
N THR A 406 13.26 33.26 -1.70
CA THR A 406 14.63 32.73 -1.59
C THR A 406 15.20 32.30 -2.93
N GLN A 407 14.35 31.96 -3.90
CA GLN A 407 14.72 31.40 -5.20
C GLN A 407 15.65 30.18 -5.08
N LEU A 408 15.45 29.37 -4.03
CA LEU A 408 16.19 28.13 -3.81
C LEU A 408 15.59 26.96 -4.58
N PRO A 409 16.39 25.96 -5.00
CA PRO A 409 15.86 24.73 -5.56
C PRO A 409 14.86 24.07 -4.61
N VAL A 410 13.70 23.72 -5.15
CA VAL A 410 12.59 23.11 -4.42
C VAL A 410 12.23 21.77 -5.05
N PHE A 411 12.09 20.77 -4.20
CA PHE A 411 11.72 19.41 -4.55
C PHE A 411 10.45 19.04 -3.79
N VAL A 412 9.72 18.08 -4.33
CA VAL A 412 8.56 17.50 -3.65
C VAL A 412 8.76 16.00 -3.48
N THR A 413 8.14 15.41 -2.47
CA THR A 413 8.00 13.95 -2.35
C THR A 413 6.80 13.45 -3.16
N PRO A 414 6.63 12.12 -3.34
CA PRO A 414 5.40 11.55 -3.88
C PRO A 414 4.11 12.08 -3.22
N MET A 415 4.06 12.12 -1.88
CA MET A 415 2.89 12.62 -1.13
C MET A 415 2.73 14.14 -1.16
N GLY A 416 3.83 14.87 -1.36
CA GLY A 416 3.87 16.32 -1.50
C GLY A 416 3.64 16.81 -2.93
N LYS A 417 3.49 15.92 -3.92
CA LYS A 417 3.32 16.33 -5.32
C LYS A 417 2.05 17.17 -5.51
N GLY A 418 2.19 18.29 -6.22
CA GLY A 418 1.16 19.33 -6.34
C GLY A 418 1.16 20.37 -5.21
N ALA A 419 2.03 20.26 -4.19
CA ALA A 419 2.19 21.30 -3.17
C ALA A 419 2.90 22.55 -3.69
N ILE A 420 3.66 22.44 -4.78
CA ILE A 420 4.47 23.52 -5.36
C ILE A 420 4.10 23.69 -6.82
N ASN A 421 4.13 24.94 -7.29
CA ASN A 421 4.01 25.25 -8.71
C ASN A 421 5.22 24.68 -9.47
N GLU A 422 5.01 23.56 -10.16
CA GLU A 422 6.08 22.84 -10.88
C GLU A 422 6.56 23.59 -12.14
N SER A 423 5.88 24.67 -12.54
CA SER A 423 6.35 25.57 -13.61
C SER A 423 7.44 26.54 -13.16
N LEU A 424 7.76 26.61 -11.86
CA LEU A 424 8.83 27.48 -11.36
C LEU A 424 10.20 26.99 -11.87
N PRO A 425 11.12 27.92 -12.24
CA PRO A 425 12.46 27.54 -12.66
C PRO A 425 13.30 26.92 -11.53
N THR A 426 12.86 27.09 -10.28
CA THR A 426 13.46 26.49 -9.09
C THR A 426 12.93 25.10 -8.78
N TYR A 427 11.88 24.62 -9.45
CA TYR A 427 11.37 23.27 -9.24
C TYR A 427 12.35 22.23 -9.81
N GLY A 428 12.80 21.31 -8.95
CA GLY A 428 13.82 20.31 -9.28
C GLY A 428 13.30 18.89 -9.46
N GLY A 429 11.99 18.65 -9.27
CA GLY A 429 11.37 17.35 -9.49
C GLY A 429 10.89 16.65 -8.23
N VAL A 430 10.55 15.37 -8.39
CA VAL A 430 10.07 14.48 -7.32
C VAL A 430 11.23 13.70 -6.73
N TYR A 431 11.52 13.88 -5.45
CA TYR A 431 12.55 13.15 -4.71
C TYR A 431 11.93 11.97 -3.97
N VAL A 432 12.42 10.76 -4.28
CA VAL A 432 11.92 9.47 -3.80
C VAL A 432 13.09 8.49 -3.60
N GLY A 433 14.18 8.95 -2.97
CA GLY A 433 15.37 8.13 -2.70
C GLY A 433 15.95 7.52 -3.98
N THR A 434 16.23 6.22 -3.99
CA THR A 434 16.72 5.50 -5.18
C THR A 434 15.72 5.42 -6.33
N GLY A 435 14.44 5.74 -6.09
CA GLY A 435 13.42 5.82 -7.14
C GLY A 435 13.40 7.17 -7.88
N SER A 436 14.23 8.13 -7.47
CA SER A 436 14.21 9.49 -8.04
C SER A 436 14.69 9.48 -9.50
N LYS A 437 14.18 10.43 -10.30
CA LYS A 437 14.72 10.66 -11.65
C LYS A 437 16.22 11.01 -11.60
N PRO A 438 16.99 10.72 -12.68
CA PRO A 438 18.41 11.05 -12.75
C PRO A 438 18.71 12.49 -12.32
N GLY A 439 19.74 12.67 -11.49
CA GLY A 439 20.16 13.95 -10.93
C GLY A 439 19.36 14.44 -9.71
N VAL A 440 18.09 14.06 -9.55
CA VAL A 440 17.24 14.55 -8.44
C VAL A 440 17.78 14.11 -7.09
N ALA A 441 18.06 12.82 -6.91
CA ALA A 441 18.63 12.29 -5.67
C ALA A 441 20.00 12.92 -5.39
N GLU A 442 20.90 12.96 -6.38
CA GLU A 442 22.22 13.58 -6.25
C GLU A 442 22.12 15.03 -5.78
N ARG A 443 21.21 15.82 -6.36
CA ARG A 443 21.03 17.24 -6.00
C ARG A 443 20.50 17.44 -4.58
N VAL A 444 19.57 16.60 -4.13
CA VAL A 444 19.01 16.68 -2.76
C VAL A 444 19.99 16.14 -1.73
N GLU A 445 20.61 14.99 -1.97
CA GLU A 445 21.48 14.29 -1.02
C GLU A 445 22.87 14.96 -0.89
N SER A 446 23.35 15.64 -1.94
CA SER A 446 24.60 16.44 -1.88
C SER A 446 24.43 17.81 -1.24
N ALA A 447 23.20 18.25 -0.97
CA ALA A 447 22.94 19.56 -0.35
C ALA A 447 23.63 19.66 1.02
N ASP A 448 24.17 20.84 1.35
CA ASP A 448 24.77 21.11 2.66
C ASP A 448 23.74 21.59 3.69
N LEU A 449 22.52 21.88 3.22
CA LEU A 449 21.33 22.11 4.04
C LEU A 449 20.07 21.67 3.29
N VAL A 450 19.26 20.81 3.92
CA VAL A 450 17.93 20.41 3.45
C VAL A 450 16.90 20.96 4.43
N ILE A 451 16.03 21.86 3.97
CA ILE A 451 14.86 22.30 4.74
C ILE A 451 13.67 21.43 4.30
N THR A 452 13.32 20.44 5.11
CA THR A 452 12.16 19.59 4.87
C THR A 452 10.92 20.18 5.54
N ILE A 453 9.83 20.30 4.79
CA ILE A 453 8.58 20.91 5.27
C ILE A 453 7.45 19.89 5.17
N GLY A 454 6.94 19.50 6.33
CA GLY A 454 5.83 18.55 6.45
C GLY A 454 6.19 17.10 6.11
N ALA A 455 7.40 16.67 6.50
CA ALA A 455 7.94 15.34 6.19
C ALA A 455 7.05 14.18 6.66
N MET A 456 6.86 13.18 5.81
CA MET A 456 6.25 11.89 6.11
C MET A 456 7.07 10.77 5.45
N LYS A 457 8.12 10.32 6.12
CA LYS A 457 9.14 9.41 5.56
C LYS A 457 8.68 7.93 5.59
N SER A 458 7.56 7.63 4.92
CA SER A 458 7.08 6.24 4.75
C SER A 458 7.91 5.47 3.74
N ASP A 459 7.83 4.14 3.77
CA ASP A 459 8.54 3.26 2.84
C ASP A 459 8.27 3.62 1.37
N PHE A 460 7.00 3.79 0.96
CA PHE A 460 6.67 4.13 -0.44
C PHE A 460 7.03 5.58 -0.80
N ASN A 461 6.90 6.51 0.15
CA ASN A 461 7.29 7.92 -0.09
C ASN A 461 8.83 8.07 -0.21
N THR A 462 9.59 7.07 0.24
CA THR A 462 11.07 7.08 0.28
C THR A 462 11.72 5.91 -0.47
N ALA A 463 10.96 5.17 -1.29
CA ALA A 463 11.41 3.96 -1.99
C ALA A 463 12.16 2.98 -1.08
N GLY A 464 11.48 2.44 -0.08
CA GLY A 464 12.03 1.47 0.88
C GLY A 464 13.04 2.08 1.85
N PHE A 465 12.79 3.30 2.33
CA PHE A 465 13.69 4.03 3.24
C PHE A 465 15.07 4.32 2.65
N SER A 466 15.16 4.44 1.33
CA SER A 466 16.40 4.69 0.61
C SER A 466 16.81 6.17 0.53
N TYR A 467 16.12 7.05 1.26
CA TYR A 467 16.50 8.44 1.45
C TYR A 467 17.87 8.56 2.13
N ARG A 468 18.78 9.34 1.55
CA ARG A 468 20.11 9.58 2.16
C ARG A 468 20.37 11.06 2.45
N THR A 469 19.63 11.62 3.41
CA THR A 469 19.92 12.96 3.95
C THR A 469 20.49 12.86 5.36
N SER A 470 21.60 13.55 5.63
CA SER A 470 22.23 13.57 6.95
C SER A 470 21.43 14.45 7.92
N GLN A 471 21.09 13.94 9.11
CA GLN A 471 20.42 14.75 10.14
C GLN A 471 21.21 16.02 10.48
N LEU A 472 22.55 15.99 10.44
CA LEU A 472 23.39 17.17 10.66
C LEU A 472 23.19 18.28 9.61
N LYS A 473 22.63 17.95 8.46
CA LYS A 473 22.35 18.87 7.34
C LYS A 473 20.85 19.12 7.17
N THR A 474 19.99 18.59 8.03
CA THR A 474 18.52 18.67 7.85
C THR A 474 17.88 19.57 8.89
N ILE A 475 16.88 20.33 8.45
CA ILE A 475 15.92 21.05 9.27
C ILE A 475 14.53 20.55 8.88
N ASP A 476 13.84 19.88 9.79
CA ASP A 476 12.48 19.38 9.59
C ASP A 476 11.48 20.35 10.25
N LEU A 477 10.60 20.95 9.46
CA LEU A 477 9.51 21.80 9.94
C LEU A 477 8.19 21.02 9.85
N HIS A 478 7.52 20.81 10.98
CA HIS A 478 6.29 20.02 11.05
C HIS A 478 5.13 20.79 11.72
N SER A 479 3.92 20.25 11.68
CA SER A 479 2.70 20.93 12.14
C SER A 479 2.67 21.25 13.64
N ASP A 480 3.39 20.50 14.46
CA ASP A 480 3.37 20.59 15.93
C ASP A 480 4.76 20.71 16.56
N HIS A 481 5.82 20.60 15.76
CA HIS A 481 7.21 20.70 16.21
C HIS A 481 8.12 21.14 15.05
N CYS A 482 9.32 21.59 15.40
CA CYS A 482 10.42 21.78 14.46
C CYS A 482 11.65 21.05 14.98
N THR A 483 12.45 20.51 14.07
CA THR A 483 13.72 19.85 14.39
C THR A 483 14.82 20.53 13.58
N VAL A 484 15.83 21.07 14.27
CA VAL A 484 17.01 21.66 13.64
C VAL A 484 18.20 20.78 13.96
N ARG A 485 18.66 20.02 12.97
CA ARG A 485 19.67 18.98 13.18
C ARG A 485 19.22 17.99 14.25
N TYR A 486 19.98 17.81 15.32
CA TYR A 486 19.60 16.93 16.45
C TYR A 486 18.78 17.64 17.54
N SER A 487 18.47 18.93 17.39
CA SER A 487 17.71 19.69 18.38
C SER A 487 16.23 19.72 18.00
N GLU A 488 15.39 19.17 18.88
CA GLU A 488 13.94 19.19 18.73
C GLU A 488 13.31 20.35 19.52
N TYR A 489 12.34 21.02 18.90
CA TYR A 489 11.56 22.12 19.46
C TYR A 489 10.08 21.73 19.46
N PRO A 490 9.63 20.98 20.47
CA PRO A 490 8.23 20.56 20.56
C PRO A 490 7.33 21.78 20.80
N ARG A 491 6.11 21.75 20.24
CA ARG A 491 5.11 22.83 20.28
C ARG A 491 5.53 24.11 19.58
N VAL A 492 6.50 24.04 18.66
CA VAL A 492 6.80 25.10 17.71
C VAL A 492 6.31 24.65 16.34
N ALA A 493 5.11 25.07 15.96
CA ALA A 493 4.45 24.73 14.70
C ALA A 493 5.10 25.45 13.51
N MET A 494 5.23 24.74 12.38
CA MET A 494 5.88 25.23 11.17
C MET A 494 5.25 26.51 10.59
N ARG A 495 3.94 26.74 10.76
CA ARG A 495 3.27 27.91 10.15
C ARG A 495 3.92 29.22 10.58
N GLY A 496 4.03 29.46 11.88
CA GLY A 496 4.62 30.69 12.41
C GLY A 496 6.12 30.81 12.08
N VAL A 497 6.85 29.69 12.10
CA VAL A 497 8.26 29.65 11.67
C VAL A 497 8.40 30.04 10.20
N LEU A 498 7.63 29.44 9.28
CA LEU A 498 7.66 29.75 7.86
C LEU A 498 7.29 31.22 7.59
N GLN A 499 6.26 31.75 8.25
CA GLN A 499 5.87 33.16 8.13
C GLN A 499 7.01 34.09 8.54
N LYS A 500 7.66 33.84 9.68
CA LYS A 500 8.81 34.64 10.13
C LYS A 500 10.06 34.45 9.27
N LEU A 501 10.31 33.25 8.74
CA LEU A 501 11.38 33.02 7.77
C LEU A 501 11.18 33.87 6.52
N VAL A 502 9.96 33.87 5.95
CA VAL A 502 9.61 34.73 4.81
C VAL A 502 9.82 36.20 5.16
N GLN A 503 9.47 36.66 6.36
CA GLN A 503 9.66 38.06 6.75
C GLN A 503 11.14 38.44 6.92
N ARG A 504 11.91 37.61 7.63
CA ARG A 504 13.24 37.95 8.18
C ARG A 504 14.43 37.49 7.33
N VAL A 505 14.21 36.64 6.33
CA VAL A 505 15.31 36.14 5.48
C VAL A 505 16.01 37.28 4.73
N ASP A 506 17.32 37.41 4.96
CA ASP A 506 18.23 38.26 4.19
C ASP A 506 18.66 37.57 2.89
N VAL A 507 17.97 37.90 1.81
CA VAL A 507 18.20 37.28 0.49
C VAL A 507 19.59 37.58 -0.08
N GLY A 508 20.26 38.64 0.38
CA GLY A 508 21.60 39.02 -0.07
C GLY A 508 22.70 38.11 0.46
N LYS A 509 22.41 37.31 1.48
CA LYS A 509 23.34 36.33 2.08
C LYS A 509 23.16 34.90 1.55
N LEU A 510 22.13 34.66 0.73
CA LEU A 510 21.80 33.32 0.26
C LEU A 510 22.68 32.90 -0.93
N ASN A 511 23.20 31.68 -0.87
CA ASN A 511 23.71 31.01 -2.06
C ASN A 511 22.55 30.28 -2.74
N ARG A 512 22.37 30.54 -4.04
CA ARG A 512 21.23 30.05 -4.82
C ARG A 512 21.75 29.14 -5.94
N PRO A 513 22.00 27.85 -5.67
CA PRO A 513 22.41 26.92 -6.72
C PRO A 513 21.30 26.80 -7.77
N SER A 514 21.66 26.47 -9.01
CA SER A 514 20.69 26.18 -10.06
C SER A 514 19.88 24.93 -9.72
N SER A 515 18.59 24.93 -10.06
CA SER A 515 17.77 23.72 -10.03
C SER A 515 17.98 22.87 -11.28
N LEU A 516 17.53 21.63 -11.22
CA LEU A 516 17.40 20.77 -12.40
C LEU A 516 16.23 21.22 -13.25
N GLU A 517 16.37 21.12 -14.57
CA GLU A 517 15.26 21.36 -15.49
C GLU A 517 14.38 20.11 -15.57
N VAL A 518 13.10 20.26 -15.23
CA VAL A 518 12.10 19.19 -15.37
C VAL A 518 11.25 19.47 -16.60
N VAL A 519 11.11 18.48 -17.49
CA VAL A 519 10.26 18.54 -18.69
C VAL A 519 9.45 17.25 -18.85
N ASN A 520 8.33 17.33 -19.57
CA ASN A 520 7.56 16.16 -19.98
C ASN A 520 8.23 15.56 -21.24
N GLU A 521 8.99 14.48 -21.08
CA GLU A 521 9.82 13.86 -22.13
C GLU A 521 9.01 13.01 -23.14
N VAL A 522 7.94 13.56 -23.74
CA VAL A 522 7.04 12.83 -24.65
C VAL A 522 7.78 12.29 -25.88
N ALA A 523 8.58 13.13 -26.55
CA ALA A 523 9.28 12.77 -27.77
C ALA A 523 10.33 11.66 -27.56
N GLN A 524 11.01 11.66 -26.41
CA GLN A 524 12.02 10.65 -26.08
C GLN A 524 11.40 9.29 -25.77
N ASN A 525 10.18 9.30 -25.22
CA ASN A 525 9.46 8.08 -24.85
C ASN A 525 8.49 7.58 -25.94
N ARG A 526 8.43 8.25 -27.11
CA ARG A 526 7.62 7.80 -28.24
C ARG A 526 8.41 6.85 -29.15
N ASP A 527 8.39 5.56 -28.83
CA ASP A 527 8.90 4.52 -29.71
C ASP A 527 7.96 4.27 -30.93
N SER A 528 8.44 3.50 -31.93
CA SER A 528 7.72 3.19 -33.17
C SER A 528 6.56 2.20 -33.03
N SER A 529 6.36 1.61 -31.85
CA SER A 529 5.23 0.73 -31.55
C SER A 529 3.96 1.54 -31.37
N GLU A 530 2.84 1.02 -31.87
CA GLU A 530 1.51 1.56 -31.61
C GLU A 530 1.05 1.33 -30.16
N ILE A 531 1.73 0.45 -29.41
CA ILE A 531 1.39 0.13 -28.01
C ILE A 531 1.60 1.37 -27.14
N ILE A 532 0.59 1.71 -26.34
CA ILE A 532 0.72 2.72 -25.29
C ILE A 532 1.63 2.13 -24.21
N THR A 533 2.76 2.76 -23.89
CA THR A 533 3.66 2.31 -22.82
C THR A 533 3.52 3.25 -21.62
N GLN A 534 3.81 2.78 -20.40
CA GLN A 534 3.78 3.62 -19.20
C GLN A 534 4.73 4.83 -19.36
N ALA A 535 5.95 4.59 -19.85
CA ALA A 535 6.95 5.63 -20.11
C ALA A 535 6.49 6.69 -21.12
N PHE A 536 5.67 6.33 -22.10
CA PHE A 536 5.06 7.29 -23.03
C PHE A 536 3.86 8.01 -22.39
N PHE A 537 3.03 7.27 -21.64
CA PHE A 537 1.74 7.74 -21.14
C PHE A 537 1.87 8.91 -20.15
N TRP A 538 2.76 8.81 -19.15
CA TRP A 538 2.82 9.81 -18.07
C TRP A 538 3.39 11.17 -18.46
N PRO A 539 4.48 11.25 -19.24
CA PRO A 539 4.89 12.54 -19.82
C PRO A 539 3.79 13.13 -20.69
N ARG A 540 3.08 12.30 -21.48
CA ARG A 540 2.03 12.78 -22.37
C ARG A 540 0.80 13.29 -21.62
N VAL A 541 0.45 12.66 -20.50
CA VAL A 541 -0.54 13.18 -19.55
C VAL A 541 -0.16 14.59 -19.10
N GLY A 542 1.12 14.87 -18.83
CA GLY A 542 1.58 16.19 -18.43
C GLY A 542 1.31 17.29 -19.45
N GLU A 543 1.35 16.98 -20.74
CA GLU A 543 0.96 17.90 -21.82
C GLU A 543 -0.57 17.99 -22.04
N TYR A 544 -1.34 17.06 -21.49
CA TYR A 544 -2.81 17.07 -21.52
C TYR A 544 -3.43 17.84 -20.34
N LEU A 545 -2.77 17.79 -19.19
CA LEU A 545 -3.19 18.54 -18.01
C LEU A 545 -3.23 20.05 -18.30
N LYS A 546 -4.16 20.72 -17.65
CA LYS A 546 -4.33 22.18 -17.69
C LYS A 546 -4.07 22.77 -16.31
N GLU A 547 -3.90 24.09 -16.27
CA GLU A 547 -3.86 24.79 -14.99
C GLU A 547 -5.12 24.47 -14.17
N ASP A 548 -4.93 24.40 -12.86
CA ASP A 548 -5.99 24.15 -11.88
C ASP A 548 -6.73 22.80 -12.02
N ASP A 549 -6.25 21.83 -12.80
CA ASP A 549 -6.83 20.48 -12.79
C ASP A 549 -6.70 19.83 -11.40
N ILE A 550 -7.62 18.92 -11.05
CA ILE A 550 -7.52 18.02 -9.90
C ILE A 550 -7.16 16.64 -10.44
N VAL A 551 -6.01 16.11 -10.03
CA VAL A 551 -5.49 14.83 -10.50
C VAL A 551 -5.49 13.82 -9.37
N VAL A 552 -6.29 12.78 -9.52
CA VAL A 552 -6.39 11.68 -8.56
C VAL A 552 -5.66 10.46 -9.11
N THR A 553 -4.72 9.89 -8.34
CA THR A 553 -3.97 8.70 -8.75
C THR A 553 -4.12 7.58 -7.76
N GLU A 554 -4.40 6.39 -8.28
CA GLU A 554 -4.56 5.18 -7.48
C GLU A 554 -3.22 4.52 -7.13
N THR A 555 -3.22 3.76 -6.03
CA THR A 555 -2.15 2.81 -5.70
C THR A 555 -1.95 1.78 -6.82
N GLY A 556 -0.69 1.50 -7.13
CA GLY A 556 -0.27 0.73 -8.31
C GLY A 556 0.45 1.63 -9.31
N THR A 557 0.44 1.25 -10.59
CA THR A 557 1.24 1.95 -11.62
C THR A 557 0.89 3.43 -11.75
N SER A 558 -0.33 3.86 -11.39
CA SER A 558 -0.73 5.26 -11.43
C SER A 558 0.06 6.13 -10.45
N ASN A 559 0.23 5.70 -9.21
CA ASN A 559 1.01 6.44 -8.21
C ASN A 559 2.48 6.58 -8.60
N PHE A 560 3.12 5.53 -9.12
CA PHE A 560 4.52 5.61 -9.54
C PHE A 560 4.69 6.42 -10.83
N GLY A 561 3.77 6.22 -11.78
CA GLY A 561 3.84 6.85 -13.08
C GLY A 561 3.66 8.36 -13.04
N ILE A 562 2.77 8.87 -12.19
CA ILE A 562 2.52 10.31 -12.10
C ILE A 562 3.75 11.10 -11.62
N TRP A 563 4.74 10.46 -11.00
CA TRP A 563 6.00 11.11 -10.65
C TRP A 563 6.77 11.62 -11.87
N GLU A 564 6.56 10.99 -13.03
CA GLU A 564 7.16 11.41 -14.28
C GLU A 564 6.47 12.60 -14.94
N THR A 565 5.25 12.92 -14.49
CA THR A 565 4.42 13.99 -15.01
C THR A 565 4.76 15.31 -14.33
N LYS A 566 5.26 16.28 -15.10
CA LYS A 566 5.34 17.67 -14.65
C LYS A 566 3.96 18.32 -14.73
N TYR A 567 3.51 18.88 -13.62
CA TYR A 567 2.21 19.53 -13.54
C TYR A 567 2.23 20.99 -14.04
N PRO A 568 1.18 21.42 -14.75
CA PRO A 568 0.86 22.84 -14.88
C PRO A 568 0.65 23.51 -13.53
N ARG A 569 0.66 24.85 -13.53
CA ARG A 569 0.41 25.65 -12.33
C ARG A 569 -0.99 25.35 -11.77
N GLY A 570 -1.10 25.31 -10.44
CA GLY A 570 -2.39 25.20 -9.74
C GLY A 570 -2.99 23.79 -9.72
N VAL A 571 -2.37 22.81 -10.38
CA VAL A 571 -2.83 21.43 -10.32
C VAL A 571 -2.78 20.89 -8.89
N THR A 572 -3.89 20.32 -8.43
CA THR A 572 -3.98 19.66 -7.13
C THR A 572 -3.77 18.16 -7.31
N GLY A 573 -2.69 17.63 -6.73
CA GLY A 573 -2.44 16.19 -6.66
C GLY A 573 -3.16 15.55 -5.48
N VAL A 574 -3.93 14.48 -5.77
CA VAL A 574 -4.66 13.69 -4.77
C VAL A 574 -4.21 12.24 -4.89
N THR A 575 -3.37 11.82 -3.96
CA THR A 575 -2.82 10.46 -3.86
C THR A 575 -2.87 9.95 -2.41
N GLN A 576 -2.89 8.63 -2.24
CA GLN A 576 -2.87 7.95 -0.95
C GLN A 576 -1.68 6.97 -0.92
N ILE A 577 -0.49 7.47 -0.57
CA ILE A 577 0.77 6.71 -0.61
C ILE A 577 1.00 5.93 0.68
N LEU A 578 0.63 6.49 1.85
CA LEU A 578 0.91 5.85 3.13
C LEU A 578 -0.11 4.75 3.43
N TRP A 579 -1.40 5.06 3.30
CA TRP A 579 -2.44 4.05 3.55
C TRP A 579 -2.52 3.00 2.45
N GLY A 580 -2.33 3.44 1.19
CA GLY A 580 -2.20 2.55 0.04
C GLY A 580 -3.40 1.65 -0.24
N SER A 581 -4.62 2.03 0.15
CA SER A 581 -5.79 1.14 0.01
C SER A 581 -6.38 1.20 -1.39
N ILE A 582 -6.10 0.18 -2.21
CA ILE A 582 -6.63 0.08 -3.57
C ILE A 582 -8.18 0.21 -3.61
N GLY A 583 -8.70 0.92 -4.59
CA GLY A 583 -10.12 1.28 -4.72
C GLY A 583 -10.49 2.61 -4.08
N TRP A 584 -9.63 3.19 -3.22
CA TRP A 584 -9.84 4.50 -2.62
C TRP A 584 -10.11 5.60 -3.66
N SER A 585 -9.36 5.56 -4.78
CA SER A 585 -9.33 6.65 -5.75
C SER A 585 -10.68 6.92 -6.42
N VAL A 586 -11.53 5.90 -6.61
CA VAL A 586 -12.85 6.07 -7.25
C VAL A 586 -13.76 6.92 -6.36
N GLY A 587 -13.86 6.56 -5.06
CA GLY A 587 -14.61 7.36 -4.09
C GLY A 587 -14.00 8.75 -3.91
N ALA A 588 -12.68 8.83 -3.72
CA ALA A 588 -11.98 10.10 -3.53
C ALA A 588 -12.18 11.07 -4.72
N THR A 589 -12.21 10.55 -5.95
CA THR A 589 -12.49 11.36 -7.16
C THR A 589 -13.89 11.95 -7.14
N GLN A 590 -14.90 11.16 -6.73
CA GLN A 590 -16.26 11.66 -6.58
C GLN A 590 -16.30 12.81 -5.57
N GLY A 591 -15.69 12.61 -4.40
CA GLY A 591 -15.64 13.61 -3.34
C GLY A 591 -14.90 14.89 -3.75
N ALA A 592 -13.73 14.75 -4.37
CA ALA A 592 -12.90 15.87 -4.81
C ALA A 592 -13.61 16.74 -5.86
N ALA A 593 -14.26 16.10 -6.84
CA ALA A 593 -15.04 16.81 -7.86
C ALA A 593 -16.25 17.52 -7.27
N LEU A 594 -16.97 16.87 -6.34
CA LEU A 594 -18.12 17.48 -5.67
C LEU A 594 -17.70 18.67 -4.80
N ALA A 595 -16.55 18.59 -4.11
CA ALA A 595 -16.00 19.71 -3.37
C ALA A 595 -15.69 20.91 -4.28
N ALA A 596 -15.10 20.66 -5.45
CA ALA A 596 -14.82 21.71 -6.43
C ALA A 596 -16.11 22.41 -6.90
N GLU A 597 -17.17 21.64 -7.18
CA GLU A 597 -18.48 22.17 -7.55
C GLU A 597 -19.14 22.97 -6.41
N ASP A 598 -19.15 22.41 -5.19
CA ASP A 598 -19.73 23.07 -4.01
C ASP A 598 -19.02 24.38 -3.65
N MET A 599 -17.72 24.49 -3.96
CA MET A 599 -16.95 25.72 -3.81
C MET A 599 -17.10 26.70 -4.98
N GLY A 600 -17.88 26.34 -6.01
CA GLY A 600 -18.10 27.18 -7.19
C GLY A 600 -16.85 27.30 -8.09
N THR A 601 -15.94 26.33 -8.03
CA THR A 601 -14.74 26.30 -8.86
C THR A 601 -14.95 25.41 -10.08
N ASP A 602 -14.72 25.94 -11.28
CA ASP A 602 -14.80 25.15 -12.52
C ASP A 602 -13.47 24.44 -12.80
N ARG A 603 -13.25 23.31 -12.12
CA ARG A 603 -12.01 22.53 -12.22
C ARG A 603 -12.29 21.16 -12.83
N ARG A 604 -11.45 20.69 -13.75
CA ARG A 604 -11.55 19.32 -14.26
C ARG A 604 -10.99 18.37 -13.21
N THR A 605 -11.73 17.30 -12.92
CA THR A 605 -11.22 16.23 -12.05
C THR A 605 -10.88 15.01 -12.90
N ILE A 606 -9.64 14.52 -12.81
CA ILE A 606 -9.10 13.45 -13.65
C ILE A 606 -8.60 12.33 -12.76
N LEU A 607 -9.11 11.12 -12.96
CA LEU A 607 -8.74 9.91 -12.22
C LEU A 607 -7.90 9.00 -13.09
N PHE A 608 -6.76 8.52 -12.57
CA PHE A 608 -6.00 7.42 -13.13
C PHE A 608 -6.06 6.20 -12.20
N VAL A 609 -6.80 5.17 -12.61
CA VAL A 609 -7.10 3.99 -11.79
C VAL A 609 -6.74 2.70 -12.53
N GLY A 610 -6.09 1.76 -11.85
CA GLY A 610 -5.84 0.43 -12.39
C GLY A 610 -7.12 -0.40 -12.46
N ASP A 611 -7.18 -1.35 -13.38
CA ASP A 611 -8.31 -2.28 -13.54
C ASP A 611 -8.63 -3.07 -12.26
N GLY A 612 -7.63 -3.60 -11.57
CA GLY A 612 -7.81 -4.31 -10.30
C GLY A 612 -8.40 -3.43 -9.20
N SER A 613 -7.82 -2.25 -8.98
CA SER A 613 -8.30 -1.29 -7.97
C SER A 613 -9.72 -0.81 -8.25
N PHE A 614 -10.07 -0.59 -9.52
CA PHE A 614 -11.40 -0.16 -9.90
C PHE A 614 -12.49 -1.17 -9.49
N GLN A 615 -12.22 -2.48 -9.52
CA GLN A 615 -13.22 -3.51 -9.18
C GLN A 615 -13.73 -3.41 -7.75
N LEU A 616 -12.94 -2.87 -6.81
CA LEU A 616 -13.33 -2.83 -5.40
C LEU A 616 -14.44 -1.80 -5.13
N THR A 617 -14.47 -0.71 -5.91
CA THR A 617 -15.29 0.48 -5.62
C THR A 617 -16.00 1.09 -6.83
N ALA A 618 -15.99 0.39 -7.97
CA ALA A 618 -16.59 0.80 -9.25
C ALA A 618 -18.01 1.37 -9.14
N GLN A 619 -18.83 0.86 -8.23
CA GLN A 619 -20.20 1.29 -8.04
C GLN A 619 -20.35 2.77 -7.69
N GLU A 620 -19.31 3.43 -7.15
CA GLU A 620 -19.39 4.88 -6.86
C GLU A 620 -19.48 5.75 -8.12
N VAL A 621 -19.19 5.19 -9.31
CA VAL A 621 -19.49 5.82 -10.60
C VAL A 621 -20.98 6.18 -10.72
N THR A 622 -21.88 5.42 -10.07
CA THR A 622 -23.32 5.77 -10.01
C THR A 622 -23.56 7.12 -9.34
N THR A 623 -22.87 7.40 -8.23
CA THR A 623 -22.94 8.68 -7.51
C THR A 623 -22.40 9.82 -8.38
N MET A 624 -21.30 9.60 -9.10
CA MET A 624 -20.75 10.59 -10.05
C MET A 624 -21.77 10.96 -11.14
N MET A 625 -22.45 9.97 -11.73
CA MET A 625 -23.49 10.21 -12.73
C MET A 625 -24.73 10.89 -12.13
N ARG A 626 -25.16 10.46 -10.94
CA ARG A 626 -26.33 11.03 -10.24
C ARG A 626 -26.18 12.53 -9.99
N HIS A 627 -24.97 12.97 -9.63
CA HIS A 627 -24.65 14.38 -9.38
C HIS A 627 -24.08 15.09 -10.62
N ASN A 628 -24.00 14.43 -11.78
CA ASN A 628 -23.48 14.99 -13.03
C ASN A 628 -22.08 15.63 -12.89
N LEU A 629 -21.20 14.99 -12.12
CA LEU A 629 -19.88 15.55 -11.80
C LEU A 629 -18.96 15.58 -13.03
N ARG A 630 -18.19 16.66 -13.18
CA ARG A 630 -17.21 16.84 -14.26
C ARG A 630 -15.94 16.02 -13.98
N ILE A 631 -15.98 14.74 -14.33
CA ILE A 631 -14.92 13.77 -14.04
C ILE A 631 -14.47 13.09 -15.34
N THR A 632 -13.17 12.89 -15.50
CA THR A 632 -12.59 12.02 -16.53
C THR A 632 -11.86 10.86 -15.87
N ILE A 633 -12.29 9.62 -16.14
CA ILE A 633 -11.67 8.41 -15.63
C ILE A 633 -10.81 7.79 -16.73
N PHE A 634 -9.51 7.63 -16.46
CA PHE A 634 -8.57 6.81 -17.19
C PHE A 634 -8.39 5.48 -16.47
N LEU A 635 -9.08 4.44 -16.97
CA LEU A 635 -8.90 3.08 -16.51
C LEU A 635 -7.74 2.42 -17.25
N ILE A 636 -6.66 2.15 -16.50
CA ILE A 636 -5.46 1.50 -17.00
C ILE A 636 -5.67 -0.01 -16.88
N TYR A 637 -6.08 -0.63 -17.98
CA TYR A 637 -6.26 -2.07 -18.08
C TYR A 637 -4.91 -2.74 -18.38
N ASN A 638 -4.30 -3.42 -17.41
CA ASN A 638 -3.05 -4.16 -17.60
C ASN A 638 -3.14 -5.63 -17.12
N GLU A 639 -4.39 -6.13 -17.07
CA GLU A 639 -4.74 -7.53 -16.84
C GLU A 639 -4.37 -8.03 -15.44
N GLY A 640 -4.56 -7.20 -14.41
CA GLY A 640 -4.39 -7.61 -13.01
C GLY A 640 -3.50 -6.70 -12.18
N PHE A 641 -3.04 -7.22 -11.04
CA PHE A 641 -2.26 -6.46 -10.08
C PHE A 641 -0.79 -6.36 -10.50
N THR A 642 -0.50 -5.51 -11.48
CA THR A 642 0.86 -5.35 -12.04
C THR A 642 1.91 -5.01 -10.98
N ILE A 643 1.58 -4.15 -10.01
CA ILE A 643 2.54 -3.79 -8.96
C ILE A 643 2.92 -5.01 -8.11
N GLU A 644 1.94 -5.83 -7.72
CA GLU A 644 2.16 -7.07 -6.97
C GLU A 644 2.99 -8.07 -7.78
N ARG A 645 2.76 -8.15 -9.10
CA ARG A 645 3.60 -8.97 -9.99
C ARG A 645 5.08 -8.56 -9.96
N TYR A 646 5.38 -7.26 -9.84
CA TYR A 646 6.76 -6.77 -9.69
C TYR A 646 7.32 -6.98 -8.29
N ILE A 647 6.48 -7.00 -7.25
CA ILE A 647 6.91 -7.33 -5.88
C ILE A 647 7.17 -8.83 -5.76
N HIS A 648 6.20 -9.67 -6.09
CA HIS A 648 6.30 -11.11 -6.00
C HIS A 648 5.29 -11.88 -6.87
N GLY A 649 5.78 -12.92 -7.56
CA GLY A 649 4.93 -13.83 -8.31
C GLY A 649 4.38 -13.21 -9.59
N MET A 650 5.28 -12.83 -10.51
CA MET A 650 4.96 -12.25 -11.82
C MET A 650 3.86 -13.00 -12.59
N GLU A 651 3.79 -14.32 -12.41
CA GLU A 651 2.85 -15.22 -13.10
C GLU A 651 1.91 -15.95 -12.12
N ALA A 652 1.86 -15.51 -10.86
CA ALA A 652 1.06 -16.17 -9.84
C ALA A 652 -0.43 -15.79 -9.99
N GLU A 653 -1.29 -16.80 -9.84
CA GLU A 653 -2.74 -16.67 -10.05
C GLU A 653 -3.41 -15.62 -9.14
N TYR A 654 -2.89 -15.38 -7.93
CA TYR A 654 -3.44 -14.37 -7.02
C TYR A 654 -3.29 -12.93 -7.52
N ASN A 655 -2.45 -12.70 -8.54
CA ASN A 655 -2.30 -11.41 -9.20
C ASN A 655 -3.23 -11.25 -10.41
N ASP A 656 -3.92 -12.31 -10.82
CA ASP A 656 -4.85 -12.31 -11.93
C ASP A 656 -6.25 -11.91 -11.44
N ILE A 657 -6.97 -11.17 -12.27
CA ILE A 657 -8.34 -10.73 -11.98
C ILE A 657 -9.28 -11.13 -13.13
N VAL A 658 -10.57 -11.28 -12.83
CA VAL A 658 -11.57 -11.49 -13.88
C VAL A 658 -11.63 -10.24 -14.76
N ARG A 659 -11.44 -10.42 -16.07
CA ARG A 659 -11.60 -9.32 -17.03
C ARG A 659 -13.06 -8.88 -17.10
N TRP A 660 -13.34 -7.65 -16.68
CA TRP A 660 -14.61 -6.99 -16.94
C TRP A 660 -14.63 -6.33 -18.31
N ASN A 661 -15.82 -6.11 -18.85
CA ASN A 661 -16.01 -5.16 -19.94
C ASN A 661 -16.19 -3.75 -19.34
N TYR A 662 -15.08 -3.15 -18.91
CA TYR A 662 -15.07 -1.92 -18.10
C TYR A 662 -15.83 -0.76 -18.75
N VAL A 663 -15.76 -0.63 -20.07
CA VAL A 663 -16.40 0.48 -20.80
C VAL A 663 -17.92 0.39 -20.71
N ASP A 664 -18.48 -0.81 -20.54
CA ASP A 664 -19.92 -1.02 -20.40
C ASP A 664 -20.41 -0.96 -18.94
N VAL A 665 -19.49 -0.89 -17.96
CA VAL A 665 -19.84 -0.78 -16.53
C VAL A 665 -20.72 0.45 -16.25
N PRO A 666 -20.39 1.67 -16.73
CA PRO A 666 -21.28 2.81 -16.56
C PRO A 666 -22.68 2.58 -17.13
N THR A 667 -22.80 1.86 -18.26
CA THR A 667 -24.10 1.52 -18.84
C THR A 667 -24.87 0.51 -17.98
N ALA A 668 -24.20 -0.51 -17.44
CA ALA A 668 -24.81 -1.45 -16.49
C ALA A 668 -25.32 -0.74 -15.23
N PHE A 669 -24.68 0.36 -14.82
CA PHE A 669 -25.09 1.23 -13.74
C PHE A 669 -26.18 2.26 -14.12
N GLY A 670 -26.78 2.15 -15.30
CA GLY A 670 -27.86 3.02 -15.78
C GLY A 670 -27.38 4.28 -16.53
N GLY A 671 -26.08 4.36 -16.83
CA GLY A 671 -25.49 5.43 -17.63
C GLY A 671 -25.99 5.43 -19.07
N THR A 672 -26.56 6.55 -19.48
CA THR A 672 -26.93 6.84 -20.88
C THR A 672 -25.85 7.70 -21.53
N ASP A 673 -25.86 7.82 -22.86
CA ASP A 673 -24.91 8.68 -23.59
C ASP A 673 -25.01 10.17 -23.19
N LYS A 674 -26.09 10.57 -22.49
CA LYS A 674 -26.23 11.91 -21.90
C LYS A 674 -25.53 12.07 -20.56
N LEU A 675 -25.37 10.98 -19.80
CA LEU A 675 -24.79 10.99 -18.45
C LEU A 675 -23.30 10.64 -18.44
N VAL A 676 -22.88 9.78 -19.38
CA VAL A 676 -21.49 9.32 -19.46
C VAL A 676 -21.06 9.17 -20.91
N ARG A 677 -19.93 9.79 -21.25
CA ARG A 677 -19.27 9.58 -22.54
C ARG A 677 -18.22 8.48 -22.37
N LYS A 678 -18.24 7.51 -23.27
CA LYS A 678 -17.44 6.30 -23.19
C LYS A 678 -16.42 6.26 -24.32
N PHE A 679 -15.16 5.99 -24.00
CA PHE A 679 -14.08 5.94 -24.98
C PHE A 679 -13.27 4.65 -24.81
N VAL A 680 -12.83 4.11 -25.94
CA VAL A 680 -11.91 2.99 -26.01
C VAL A 680 -10.66 3.46 -26.72
N VAL A 681 -9.52 3.38 -26.04
CA VAL A 681 -8.22 3.79 -26.59
C VAL A 681 -7.28 2.60 -26.50
N LYS A 682 -6.69 2.17 -27.62
CA LYS A 682 -5.82 0.99 -27.72
C LYS A 682 -4.41 1.31 -28.19
N THR A 683 -4.25 2.37 -28.99
CA THR A 683 -2.96 2.76 -29.57
C THR A 683 -2.52 4.16 -29.14
N LYS A 684 -1.22 4.46 -29.29
CA LYS A 684 -0.68 5.81 -29.06
C LYS A 684 -1.39 6.87 -29.91
N ASP A 685 -1.72 6.56 -31.17
CA ASP A 685 -2.39 7.51 -32.06
C ASP A 685 -3.85 7.76 -31.68
N GLU A 686 -4.57 6.71 -31.24
CA GLU A 686 -5.91 6.87 -30.67
C GLU A 686 -5.88 7.72 -29.38
N LEU A 687 -4.86 7.51 -28.54
CA LEU A 687 -4.66 8.31 -27.33
C LEU A 687 -4.39 9.77 -27.68
N GLU A 688 -3.49 10.03 -28.63
CA GLU A 688 -3.20 11.40 -29.08
C GLU A 688 -4.44 12.09 -29.62
N LYS A 689 -5.19 11.40 -30.48
CA LYS A 689 -6.44 11.92 -31.02
C LYS A 689 -7.42 12.28 -29.91
N LEU A 690 -7.56 11.43 -28.88
CA LEU A 690 -8.43 11.71 -27.75
C LEU A 690 -7.94 12.89 -26.90
N LEU A 691 -6.66 12.91 -26.53
CA LEU A 691 -6.10 13.93 -25.64
C LEU A 691 -6.03 15.32 -26.31
N THR A 692 -5.99 15.39 -27.64
CA THR A 692 -6.03 16.64 -28.41
C THR A 692 -7.44 17.04 -28.85
N ASP A 693 -8.44 16.17 -28.67
CA ASP A 693 -9.82 16.45 -29.05
C ASP A 693 -10.41 17.54 -28.16
N LYS A 694 -10.93 18.60 -28.80
CA LYS A 694 -11.43 19.78 -28.09
C LYS A 694 -12.70 19.45 -27.30
N GLU A 695 -13.60 18.64 -27.85
CA GLU A 695 -14.86 18.28 -27.21
C GLU A 695 -14.64 17.35 -26.00
N PHE A 696 -13.65 16.46 -26.05
CA PHE A 696 -13.18 15.66 -24.93
C PHE A 696 -12.66 16.54 -23.80
N ASN A 697 -11.82 17.52 -24.14
CA ASN A 697 -11.16 18.40 -23.18
C ASN A 697 -12.09 19.42 -22.51
N GLU A 698 -13.15 19.85 -23.19
CA GLU A 698 -14.05 20.92 -22.72
C GLU A 698 -15.33 20.41 -22.09
N ALA A 699 -15.65 19.13 -22.19
CA ALA A 699 -16.96 18.66 -21.73
C ALA A 699 -17.21 18.80 -20.24
N GLY A 700 -18.49 19.02 -19.95
CA GLY A 700 -19.09 18.79 -18.65
C GLY A 700 -19.54 17.33 -18.49
N GLY A 701 -19.73 16.92 -17.24
CA GLY A 701 -20.19 15.57 -16.89
C GLY A 701 -19.09 14.51 -16.93
N LEU A 702 -19.51 13.25 -16.83
CA LEU A 702 -18.63 12.10 -16.66
C LEU A 702 -18.10 11.58 -18.01
N GLN A 703 -16.80 11.33 -18.05
CA GLN A 703 -16.11 10.66 -19.15
C GLN A 703 -15.41 9.41 -18.64
N PHE A 704 -15.61 8.30 -19.33
CA PHE A 704 -15.01 7.02 -19.00
C PHE A 704 -14.16 6.54 -20.15
N THR A 705 -12.85 6.52 -19.95
CA THR A 705 -11.89 6.02 -20.92
C THR A 705 -11.36 4.68 -20.41
N GLY A 706 -11.56 3.64 -21.20
CA GLY A 706 -10.98 2.32 -20.94
C GLY A 706 -10.11 1.89 -22.11
N ASN A 707 -9.22 0.93 -21.88
CA ASN A 707 -8.52 0.27 -22.97
C ASN A 707 -9.18 -1.10 -23.24
N ALA A 708 -9.54 -1.38 -24.50
CA ALA A 708 -10.01 -2.71 -24.93
C ALA A 708 -8.96 -3.47 -25.77
N GLY A 709 -7.70 -3.10 -25.62
CA GLY A 709 -6.51 -3.75 -26.16
C GLY A 709 -5.81 -4.60 -25.11
N LYS A 710 -5.19 -5.69 -25.55
CA LYS A 710 -4.29 -6.51 -24.73
C LYS A 710 -3.05 -5.68 -24.42
N TRP A 711 -2.94 -5.17 -23.20
CA TRP A 711 -1.66 -4.67 -22.73
C TRP A 711 -0.76 -5.87 -22.50
N LYS A 712 0.46 -5.79 -23.02
CA LYS A 712 1.49 -6.78 -22.73
C LYS A 712 2.60 -6.06 -21.99
N THR A 713 2.81 -6.41 -20.73
CA THR A 713 4.09 -6.15 -20.06
C THR A 713 5.23 -6.77 -20.90
N PRO A 714 6.49 -6.32 -20.78
CA PRO A 714 7.63 -6.96 -21.46
C PRO A 714 7.69 -8.48 -21.20
N HIS A 715 7.24 -8.90 -20.01
CA HIS A 715 7.11 -10.30 -19.65
C HIS A 715 5.92 -10.99 -20.32
N GLN A 716 4.75 -10.34 -20.47
CA GLN A 716 3.63 -10.84 -21.27
C GLN A 716 3.89 -10.82 -22.78
N GLN A 717 4.79 -9.97 -23.31
CA GLN A 717 5.31 -10.13 -24.67
C GLN A 717 6.11 -11.44 -24.77
N THR A 718 6.88 -11.76 -23.73
CA THR A 718 7.59 -13.04 -23.61
C THR A 718 6.62 -14.23 -23.47
N LYS A 719 5.50 -14.06 -22.74
CA LYS A 719 4.46 -15.09 -22.56
C LYS A 719 3.55 -15.27 -23.77
N ALA A 720 3.24 -14.21 -24.50
CA ALA A 720 2.50 -14.29 -25.77
C ALA A 720 3.36 -14.91 -26.89
N LEU A 721 4.69 -14.79 -26.80
CA LEU A 721 5.63 -15.56 -27.62
C LEU A 721 5.78 -17.02 -27.14
N SER A 722 5.46 -17.35 -25.88
CA SER A 722 5.59 -18.70 -25.31
C SER A 722 4.28 -19.50 -25.24
N GLN A 723 3.11 -18.87 -25.36
CA GLN A 723 1.81 -19.55 -25.41
C GLN A 723 1.51 -20.16 -26.79
N GLU A 724 2.29 -19.83 -27.82
CA GLU A 724 2.14 -20.40 -29.17
C GLU A 724 3.08 -21.57 -29.49
N SER A 725 3.86 -22.09 -28.55
CA SER A 725 4.99 -22.95 -28.93
C SER A 725 5.02 -24.31 -28.24
N SER A 726 4.07 -25.17 -28.59
CA SER A 726 4.22 -26.63 -28.44
C SER A 726 5.02 -27.22 -29.61
N LEU A 727 5.77 -28.30 -29.37
CA LEU A 727 6.43 -29.07 -30.43
C LEU A 727 5.40 -29.79 -31.31
N HIS A 728 5.54 -29.67 -32.63
CA HIS A 728 4.68 -30.30 -33.62
C HIS A 728 5.47 -31.25 -34.54
N PRO A 729 4.83 -32.32 -35.07
CA PRO A 729 5.39 -33.07 -36.19
C PRO A 729 5.78 -32.15 -37.35
N GLY A 730 6.96 -32.34 -37.91
CA GLY A 730 7.57 -31.47 -38.94
C GLY A 730 8.53 -30.41 -38.40
N ASP A 731 8.57 -30.18 -37.08
CA ASP A 731 9.53 -29.25 -36.49
C ASP A 731 10.99 -29.73 -36.66
N THR A 732 11.90 -28.78 -36.88
CA THR A 732 13.35 -29.01 -36.93
C THR A 732 14.01 -28.21 -35.81
N GLY A 733 15.13 -28.68 -35.26
CA GLY A 733 15.78 -27.97 -34.17
C GLY A 733 16.87 -28.75 -33.46
N ILE A 734 17.18 -28.34 -32.23
CA ILE A 734 18.30 -28.86 -31.45
C ILE A 734 17.84 -29.15 -30.03
N TRP A 735 18.01 -30.39 -29.58
CA TRP A 735 17.89 -30.76 -28.17
C TRP A 735 19.13 -30.31 -27.39
N ILE A 736 18.91 -29.74 -26.22
CA ILE A 736 19.97 -29.32 -25.31
C ILE A 736 19.77 -30.03 -23.98
N THR A 737 20.76 -30.82 -23.57
CA THR A 737 20.81 -31.35 -22.21
C THR A 737 21.65 -30.42 -21.33
N CYS A 738 21.20 -30.17 -20.10
CA CYS A 738 21.82 -29.22 -19.19
C CYS A 738 22.02 -29.79 -17.78
N ALA A 739 22.73 -29.05 -16.92
CA ALA A 739 22.91 -29.41 -15.52
C ALA A 739 21.57 -29.36 -14.75
N ARG A 740 21.43 -30.22 -13.74
CA ARG A 740 20.18 -30.38 -12.99
C ARG A 740 19.71 -29.07 -12.35
N HIS A 741 18.45 -28.69 -12.60
CA HIS A 741 17.83 -27.44 -12.12
C HIS A 741 18.51 -26.15 -12.63
N GLN A 742 19.24 -26.20 -13.74
CA GLN A 742 19.91 -25.04 -14.35
C GLN A 742 19.34 -24.69 -15.74
N GLU A 743 18.12 -25.11 -16.06
CA GLU A 743 17.48 -24.94 -17.37
C GLU A 743 17.45 -23.45 -17.81
N ALA A 744 17.13 -22.54 -16.89
CA ALA A 744 17.09 -21.11 -17.19
C ALA A 744 18.48 -20.52 -17.47
N LYS A 745 19.53 -21.02 -16.81
CA LYS A 745 20.91 -20.57 -17.05
C LYS A 745 21.45 -21.15 -18.36
N ALA A 746 21.16 -22.42 -18.64
CA ALA A 746 21.50 -23.06 -19.90
C ALA A 746 20.78 -22.42 -21.10
N ALA A 747 19.51 -22.03 -20.94
CA ALA A 747 18.78 -21.32 -21.99
C ALA A 747 19.42 -19.97 -22.35
N ARG A 748 19.94 -19.23 -21.36
CA ARG A 748 20.69 -18.00 -21.60
C ARG A 748 22.02 -18.26 -22.30
N GLU A 749 22.81 -19.24 -21.83
CA GLU A 749 24.09 -19.61 -22.48
C GLU A 749 23.89 -20.02 -23.94
N ILE A 750 22.88 -20.83 -24.22
CA ILE A 750 22.52 -21.24 -25.59
C ILE A 750 22.04 -20.07 -26.42
N GLY A 751 21.27 -19.15 -25.84
CA GLY A 751 20.78 -17.97 -26.56
C GLY A 751 21.94 -17.18 -27.17
N VAL A 752 22.96 -16.86 -26.36
CA VAL A 752 24.13 -16.10 -26.85
C VAL A 752 24.95 -16.94 -27.83
N LEU A 753 25.25 -18.20 -27.50
CA LEU A 753 26.03 -19.08 -28.37
C LEU A 753 25.37 -19.26 -29.74
N PHE A 754 24.06 -19.51 -29.78
CA PHE A 754 23.35 -19.73 -31.04
C PHE A 754 23.21 -18.44 -31.83
N SER A 755 23.07 -17.28 -31.19
CA SER A 755 23.10 -16.00 -31.90
C SER A 755 24.45 -15.76 -32.58
N GLU A 756 25.56 -15.99 -31.88
CA GLU A 756 26.91 -15.83 -32.46
C GLU A 756 27.13 -16.76 -33.67
N TYR A 757 26.75 -18.04 -33.55
CA TYR A 757 26.90 -18.98 -34.67
C TYR A 757 25.89 -18.73 -35.79
N ALA A 758 24.69 -18.22 -35.48
CA ALA A 758 23.70 -17.85 -36.51
C ALA A 758 24.19 -16.67 -37.34
N GLU A 759 24.84 -15.70 -36.71
CA GLU A 759 25.52 -14.61 -37.42
C GLU A 759 26.74 -15.13 -38.20
N LYS A 760 27.62 -15.91 -37.56
CA LYS A 760 28.86 -16.44 -38.17
C LYS A 760 28.60 -17.34 -39.37
N MET A 761 27.62 -18.25 -39.29
CA MET A 761 27.37 -19.25 -40.33
C MET A 761 26.35 -18.81 -41.38
N TYR A 762 25.39 -17.96 -41.01
CA TYR A 762 24.24 -17.63 -41.86
C TYR A 762 23.99 -16.13 -42.02
N GLY A 763 24.80 -15.25 -41.42
CA GLY A 763 24.63 -13.80 -41.50
C GLY A 763 23.36 -13.27 -40.79
N ILE A 764 22.75 -14.09 -39.91
CA ILE A 764 21.54 -13.74 -39.18
C ILE A 764 21.94 -12.87 -37.98
N LYS A 765 21.84 -11.55 -38.12
CA LYS A 765 22.14 -10.61 -37.05
C LYS A 765 21.11 -10.69 -35.93
N SER A 766 21.58 -10.82 -34.70
CA SER A 766 20.74 -10.72 -33.50
C SER A 766 20.29 -9.27 -33.29
N VAL A 767 19.06 -9.05 -32.81
CA VAL A 767 18.57 -7.72 -32.35
C VAL A 767 19.10 -7.38 -30.94
N HIS A 768 20.22 -7.97 -30.54
CA HIS A 768 20.88 -7.74 -29.26
C HIS A 768 22.38 -7.54 -29.49
N ASP A 769 22.79 -6.29 -29.65
CA ASP A 769 24.16 -5.85 -29.40
C ASP A 769 24.13 -4.74 -28.34
N GLY A 770 24.71 -5.03 -27.18
CA GLY A 770 24.83 -4.07 -26.10
C GLY A 770 25.11 -4.65 -24.72
N ALA A 771 25.97 -5.67 -24.60
CA ALA A 771 26.76 -5.94 -23.38
C ALA A 771 27.63 -7.20 -23.53
N SER A 772 28.90 -7.05 -23.90
CA SER A 772 29.94 -7.95 -23.37
C SER A 772 31.30 -7.26 -23.31
N GLY A 773 31.85 -7.15 -22.11
CA GLY A 773 33.17 -6.64 -21.78
C GLY A 773 33.63 -7.27 -20.47
N GLN A 774 34.92 -7.55 -20.34
CA GLN A 774 35.41 -8.71 -19.62
C GLN A 774 36.11 -8.41 -18.28
N ASP A 775 35.60 -8.91 -17.15
CA ASP A 775 36.38 -9.06 -15.90
C ASP A 775 37.08 -10.44 -15.83
N GLU A 776 38.40 -10.46 -15.69
CA GLU A 776 39.24 -11.60 -15.31
C GLU A 776 39.75 -11.38 -13.89
N GLY A 777 39.52 -12.33 -12.97
CA GLY A 777 40.09 -12.31 -11.63
C GLY A 777 41.17 -13.39 -11.45
N PRO A 778 42.21 -13.19 -10.61
CA PRO A 778 43.12 -14.26 -10.23
C PRO A 778 42.79 -14.86 -8.85
N GLY A 779 42.73 -16.20 -8.82
CA GLY A 779 43.71 -16.99 -8.06
C GLY A 779 43.61 -17.12 -6.53
N LYS A 780 42.88 -18.17 -6.11
CA LYS A 780 42.85 -18.90 -4.83
C LYS A 780 44.12 -18.96 -3.96
N THR A 781 43.90 -19.02 -2.64
CA THR A 781 44.56 -19.95 -1.71
C THR A 781 43.58 -20.53 -0.69
N GLU A 782 43.86 -21.77 -0.28
CA GLU A 782 43.08 -22.71 0.54
C GLU A 782 42.96 -22.29 2.02
N ASN A 783 41.87 -22.64 2.73
CA ASN A 783 41.81 -23.72 3.74
C ASN A 783 40.47 -23.74 4.54
N LYS A 784 40.12 -24.95 4.98
CA LYS A 784 39.14 -25.47 5.96
C LYS A 784 38.43 -24.52 6.97
N GLY A 785 37.16 -24.87 7.24
CA GLY A 785 36.68 -25.21 8.60
C GLY A 785 35.60 -24.31 9.23
N ASN A 786 34.45 -24.93 9.53
CA ASN A 786 33.46 -24.71 10.61
C ASN A 786 32.73 -23.37 10.84
N ASP A 787 31.41 -23.55 10.98
CA ASP A 787 30.45 -23.05 12.00
C ASP A 787 30.33 -21.56 12.37
N GLU A 788 29.06 -21.12 12.29
CA GLU A 788 28.28 -20.23 13.19
C GLU A 788 28.67 -18.74 13.41
N ASP A 789 27.61 -17.92 13.29
CA ASP A 789 27.26 -16.62 13.90
C ASP A 789 27.88 -15.26 13.45
N ASP A 790 26.93 -14.37 13.11
CA ASP A 790 26.76 -12.91 13.33
C ASP A 790 27.78 -11.80 12.95
N ASP A 791 27.17 -10.69 12.51
CA ASP A 791 27.54 -9.26 12.52
C ASP A 791 28.26 -8.55 11.33
N GLU A 792 27.50 -7.55 10.83
CA GLU A 792 27.73 -6.20 10.23
C GLU A 792 29.05 -5.70 9.56
N ASP A 793 28.78 -4.87 8.53
CA ASP A 793 29.56 -3.75 7.92
C ASP A 793 30.72 -3.98 6.93
N ASP A 794 30.54 -3.50 5.68
CA ASP A 794 31.19 -2.26 5.17
C ASP A 794 30.71 -1.95 3.72
N ILE A 795 29.90 -0.90 3.56
CA ILE A 795 29.19 -0.49 2.31
C ILE A 795 29.92 0.65 1.57
N GLU A 796 30.96 1.26 2.15
CA GLU A 796 31.57 2.47 1.57
C GLU A 796 32.45 2.21 0.34
N ALA A 797 33.05 1.02 0.20
CA ALA A 797 33.92 0.71 -0.94
C ALA A 797 33.19 0.46 -2.27
N ALA A 798 31.88 0.24 -2.24
CA ALA A 798 31.08 -0.06 -3.44
C ALA A 798 30.71 1.21 -4.24
N ILE A 799 30.73 2.38 -3.61
CA ILE A 799 30.15 3.61 -4.18
C ILE A 799 31.17 4.39 -5.04
N GLU A 800 32.46 4.35 -4.72
CA GLU A 800 33.48 5.13 -5.46
C GLU A 800 33.73 4.61 -6.89
N LYS A 801 33.38 3.36 -7.18
CA LYS A 801 33.64 2.75 -8.50
C LYS A 801 32.61 3.11 -9.56
N GLU A 802 31.42 3.56 -9.16
CA GLU A 802 30.32 3.87 -10.10
C GLU A 802 30.43 5.27 -10.74
N ILE A 803 31.17 6.20 -10.13
CA ILE A 803 31.20 7.61 -10.54
C ILE A 803 32.08 7.87 -11.79
N ALA A 804 32.99 6.97 -12.17
CA ALA A 804 34.00 7.26 -13.18
C ALA A 804 33.57 7.09 -14.66
N ALA A 805 32.38 6.55 -14.96
CA ALA A 805 32.08 6.04 -16.31
C ALA A 805 31.18 6.92 -17.21
N LEU A 806 30.76 8.12 -16.79
CA LEU A 806 29.79 8.92 -17.55
C LEU A 806 30.43 10.16 -18.21
N LYS A 807 30.88 10.06 -19.48
CA LYS A 807 30.85 11.18 -20.46
C LYS A 807 30.70 10.69 -21.92
N PRO A 808 30.01 11.43 -22.83
CA PRO A 808 29.58 10.94 -24.14
C PRO A 808 30.25 11.60 -25.38
N GLU A 809 29.94 11.03 -26.58
CA GLU A 809 29.90 11.59 -27.98
C GLU A 809 30.80 10.88 -29.03
N PRO A 810 30.57 10.96 -30.38
CA PRO A 810 29.39 11.30 -31.21
C PRO A 810 29.09 10.32 -32.42
N LYS A 811 27.98 10.57 -33.15
CA LYS A 811 27.44 9.83 -34.34
C LYS A 811 28.24 9.99 -35.66
N PRO A 812 28.06 9.07 -36.66
CA PRO A 812 27.84 9.54 -38.04
C PRO A 812 26.86 8.73 -38.95
N THR A 813 26.02 9.52 -39.66
CA THR A 813 25.51 9.49 -41.05
C THR A 813 25.04 8.23 -41.82
N ILE A 814 23.90 8.42 -42.52
CA ILE A 814 23.15 7.51 -43.42
C ILE A 814 23.55 7.73 -44.89
N SER A 815 23.48 6.70 -45.73
CA SER A 815 23.11 6.80 -47.17
C SER A 815 22.53 5.48 -47.74
N PRO A 816 21.70 5.50 -48.80
CA PRO A 816 20.59 4.57 -49.01
C PRO A 816 20.67 3.69 -50.30
N GLY A 817 19.93 2.57 -50.35
CA GLY A 817 19.69 1.78 -51.57
C GLY A 817 18.82 0.53 -51.37
N ALA A 818 17.62 0.53 -51.98
CA ALA A 818 16.48 -0.43 -51.95
C ALA A 818 16.78 -1.85 -52.53
N PRO A 819 15.85 -2.86 -52.60
CA PRO A 819 14.40 -2.81 -52.34
C PRO A 819 13.78 -3.98 -51.51
N THR A 820 12.51 -3.74 -51.17
CA THR A 820 11.55 -4.47 -50.34
C THR A 820 11.15 -5.87 -50.81
N ALA A 821 11.03 -6.81 -49.86
CA ALA A 821 10.15 -7.98 -49.94
C ALA A 821 9.51 -8.26 -48.57
N THR A 822 8.20 -8.43 -48.56
CA THR A 822 7.30 -8.71 -47.43
C THR A 822 7.48 -10.11 -46.87
N THR A 823 7.81 -10.25 -45.58
CA THR A 823 7.66 -11.51 -44.82
C THR A 823 7.37 -11.20 -43.35
N ALA A 824 6.38 -11.89 -42.77
CA ALA A 824 6.12 -11.89 -41.33
C ALA A 824 7.39 -12.28 -40.55
N ASP A 825 7.73 -11.52 -39.51
CA ASP A 825 8.91 -11.71 -38.66
C ASP A 825 8.90 -13.09 -37.97
N THR A 826 9.47 -14.09 -38.63
CA THR A 826 9.61 -15.44 -38.08
C THR A 826 10.99 -15.54 -37.42
N LYS A 827 11.03 -15.63 -36.09
CA LYS A 827 12.29 -15.86 -35.35
C LYS A 827 12.96 -17.15 -35.83
N GLN A 828 14.18 -17.06 -36.36
CA GLN A 828 14.91 -18.22 -36.92
C GLN A 828 15.36 -19.23 -35.86
N LEU A 829 15.49 -18.79 -34.60
CA LEU A 829 15.81 -19.62 -33.43
C LEU A 829 14.76 -19.35 -32.35
N THR A 830 14.02 -20.38 -31.93
CA THR A 830 12.96 -20.25 -30.93
C THR A 830 13.15 -21.28 -29.81
N PRO A 831 13.55 -20.86 -28.58
CA PRO A 831 13.69 -21.77 -27.45
C PRO A 831 12.33 -22.21 -26.93
N LEU A 832 12.16 -23.52 -26.71
CA LEU A 832 10.98 -24.18 -26.19
C LEU A 832 11.31 -24.84 -24.85
N LYS A 833 10.48 -24.58 -23.85
CA LYS A 833 10.58 -25.23 -22.54
C LYS A 833 9.91 -26.60 -22.59
N MET A 834 10.65 -27.63 -22.21
CA MET A 834 10.14 -29.00 -22.15
C MET A 834 9.63 -29.32 -20.76
N ASN A 835 8.62 -30.18 -20.67
CA ASN A 835 8.16 -30.75 -19.41
C ASN A 835 9.00 -31.98 -19.00
N VAL A 836 10.32 -31.89 -19.19
CA VAL A 836 11.32 -32.92 -18.89
C VAL A 836 12.53 -32.24 -18.26
N ASP A 837 12.89 -32.62 -17.04
CA ASP A 837 14.03 -32.03 -16.31
C ASP A 837 15.31 -32.05 -17.15
N CYS A 838 16.17 -31.04 -17.00
CA CYS A 838 17.48 -31.00 -17.64
C CYS A 838 17.46 -31.04 -19.19
N LEU A 839 16.33 -30.71 -19.83
CA LEU A 839 16.16 -30.77 -21.28
C LEU A 839 15.47 -29.51 -21.81
N LEU A 840 16.03 -28.94 -22.88
CA LEU A 840 15.47 -27.81 -23.63
C LEU A 840 15.44 -28.19 -25.11
N PHE A 841 14.57 -27.54 -25.89
CA PHE A 841 14.62 -27.61 -27.34
C PHE A 841 14.72 -26.21 -27.93
N VAL A 842 15.50 -26.03 -28.99
CA VAL A 842 15.46 -24.79 -29.78
C VAL A 842 15.01 -25.16 -31.18
N LYS A 843 13.84 -24.65 -31.58
CA LYS A 843 13.31 -24.80 -32.93
C LYS A 843 14.12 -23.92 -33.89
N THR A 844 14.50 -24.50 -35.02
CA THR A 844 15.23 -23.84 -36.10
C THR A 844 14.31 -23.66 -37.31
N VAL A 845 14.48 -22.55 -38.03
CA VAL A 845 13.84 -22.29 -39.32
C VAL A 845 14.94 -22.06 -40.36
N PRO A 846 14.78 -22.51 -41.63
CA PRO A 846 15.72 -22.19 -42.70
C PRO A 846 16.07 -20.68 -42.74
N PRO A 847 17.35 -20.32 -42.97
CA PRO A 847 18.42 -21.15 -43.53
C PRO A 847 19.20 -22.00 -42.51
N ILE A 848 18.85 -22.00 -41.22
CA ILE A 848 19.60 -22.74 -40.20
C ILE A 848 19.40 -24.24 -40.37
N ASN A 849 20.46 -24.96 -40.73
CA ASN A 849 20.50 -26.43 -40.72
C ASN A 849 21.01 -26.94 -39.37
N PRO A 850 20.19 -27.62 -38.55
CA PRO A 850 20.57 -28.01 -37.19
C PRO A 850 21.77 -28.96 -37.13
N VAL A 851 21.95 -29.84 -38.13
CA VAL A 851 23.08 -30.79 -38.16
C VAL A 851 24.40 -30.06 -38.41
N ALA A 852 24.46 -29.23 -39.45
CA ALA A 852 25.66 -28.44 -39.74
C ALA A 852 25.97 -27.45 -38.61
N PHE A 853 24.93 -26.85 -38.03
CA PHE A 853 25.05 -25.89 -36.94
C PHE A 853 25.67 -26.49 -35.68
N VAL A 854 25.15 -27.63 -35.21
CA VAL A 854 25.70 -28.32 -34.03
C VAL A 854 27.12 -28.83 -34.30
N ARG A 855 27.37 -29.36 -35.50
CA ARG A 855 28.69 -29.86 -35.89
C ARG A 855 29.75 -28.76 -35.80
N GLN A 856 29.50 -27.59 -36.40
CA GLN A 856 30.43 -26.47 -36.38
C GLN A 856 30.75 -26.00 -34.94
N ILE A 857 29.72 -25.88 -34.08
CA ILE A 857 29.92 -25.52 -32.66
C ILE A 857 30.82 -26.54 -31.96
N CYS A 858 30.62 -27.84 -32.21
CA CYS A 858 31.40 -28.89 -31.57
C CYS A 858 32.84 -28.98 -32.12
N GLU A 859 33.05 -28.74 -33.41
CA GLU A 859 34.37 -28.67 -34.02
C GLU A 859 35.19 -27.50 -33.47
N ASP A 860 34.58 -26.32 -33.37
CA ASP A 860 35.21 -25.14 -32.79
C ASP A 860 35.51 -25.36 -31.29
N ALA A 861 34.58 -25.99 -30.55
CA ALA A 861 34.81 -26.36 -29.14
C ALA A 861 35.99 -27.33 -28.98
N ARG A 862 36.14 -28.32 -29.87
CA ARG A 862 37.29 -29.24 -29.90
C ARG A 862 38.60 -28.51 -30.19
N GLN A 863 38.57 -27.52 -31.08
CA GLN A 863 39.74 -26.79 -31.56
C GLN A 863 40.18 -25.64 -30.65
N SER A 864 39.36 -25.23 -29.67
CA SER A 864 39.65 -24.17 -28.69
C SER A 864 40.94 -24.38 -27.84
N GLY A 865 41.62 -25.52 -28.00
CA GLY A 865 42.96 -25.81 -27.47
C GLY A 865 44.15 -25.69 -28.45
N ASN A 866 43.96 -25.27 -29.71
CA ASN A 866 44.99 -25.30 -30.76
C ASN A 866 45.60 -23.89 -31.04
N PRO A 867 46.91 -23.66 -30.80
CA PRO A 867 47.50 -22.31 -30.79
C PRO A 867 47.91 -21.76 -32.18
N GLY A 868 47.33 -22.26 -33.27
CA GLY A 868 47.77 -21.97 -34.65
C GLY A 868 46.70 -21.45 -35.62
N ALA A 869 45.46 -21.23 -35.16
CA ALA A 869 44.45 -20.54 -35.95
C ALA A 869 44.42 -19.06 -35.55
N GLY A 870 44.51 -18.17 -36.52
CA GLY A 870 44.49 -16.71 -36.30
C GLY A 870 43.28 -16.25 -35.50
N ASP A 871 43.48 -15.11 -34.82
CA ASP A 871 42.47 -14.28 -34.19
C ASP A 871 41.80 -14.94 -32.95
N GLY A 872 42.63 -15.54 -32.10
CA GLY A 872 42.25 -16.19 -30.84
C GLY A 872 41.85 -15.26 -29.69
N GLU A 873 41.16 -14.14 -29.95
CA GLU A 873 40.64 -13.25 -28.90
C GLU A 873 39.11 -13.36 -28.69
N SER A 874 38.35 -13.92 -29.66
CA SER A 874 36.88 -13.96 -29.59
C SER A 874 36.28 -15.27 -29.06
N LEU A 875 36.94 -16.42 -29.22
CA LEU A 875 36.41 -17.73 -28.77
C LEU A 875 36.81 -18.14 -27.34
N GLY A 876 37.65 -17.35 -26.66
CA GLY A 876 38.22 -17.67 -25.35
C GLY A 876 37.26 -17.58 -24.16
N ARG A 877 36.01 -17.12 -24.34
CA ARG A 877 35.15 -16.73 -23.20
C ARG A 877 33.84 -17.45 -22.99
N MET A 878 33.30 -18.17 -23.97
CA MET A 878 32.08 -18.93 -23.78
C MET A 878 32.36 -20.31 -23.19
N ARG A 879 32.62 -20.37 -21.89
CA ARG A 879 32.42 -21.62 -21.14
C ARG A 879 30.92 -21.81 -20.97
N CYS A 880 30.31 -22.70 -21.75
CA CYS A 880 28.97 -23.19 -21.41
C CYS A 880 29.08 -24.00 -20.11
N ARG A 881 28.77 -23.38 -18.97
CA ARG A 881 28.90 -24.01 -17.64
C ARG A 881 27.71 -24.89 -17.31
N TYR A 882 26.57 -24.65 -17.97
CA TYR A 882 25.30 -25.30 -17.65
C TYR A 882 24.80 -26.18 -18.80
N VAL A 883 25.37 -26.09 -20.00
CA VAL A 883 25.05 -26.94 -21.15
C VAL A 883 25.98 -28.16 -21.20
N ASN A 884 25.41 -29.34 -21.38
CA ASN A 884 26.15 -30.59 -21.52
C ASN A 884 26.27 -31.04 -22.98
N ARG A 885 25.15 -31.27 -23.67
CA ARG A 885 25.15 -31.84 -25.04
C ARG A 885 24.15 -31.12 -25.94
N LEU A 886 24.55 -30.97 -27.20
CA LEU A 886 23.69 -30.52 -28.31
C LEU A 886 23.36 -31.72 -29.21
N THR A 887 22.08 -32.01 -29.44
CA THR A 887 21.67 -33.08 -30.37
C THR A 887 20.78 -32.51 -31.47
N PRO A 888 21.20 -32.52 -32.74
CA PRO A 888 20.40 -31.99 -33.83
C PRO A 888 19.21 -32.89 -34.15
N VAL A 889 18.12 -32.28 -34.62
CA VAL A 889 16.91 -32.94 -35.11
C VAL A 889 16.55 -32.37 -36.47
N SER A 890 16.67 -33.19 -37.50
CA SER A 890 16.39 -32.80 -38.89
C SER A 890 14.90 -32.87 -39.17
N VAL A 891 14.21 -33.86 -38.61
CA VAL A 891 12.75 -34.01 -38.70
C VAL A 891 12.24 -34.55 -37.38
N MET A 892 11.16 -33.95 -36.88
CA MET A 892 10.40 -34.43 -35.73
C MET A 892 9.06 -35.04 -36.16
N GLY A 893 8.62 -36.08 -35.46
CA GLY A 893 7.31 -36.71 -35.65
C GLY A 893 6.76 -37.24 -34.33
N LYS A 894 5.64 -37.97 -34.43
CA LYS A 894 4.98 -38.57 -33.27
C LYS A 894 5.75 -39.82 -32.81
N ALA A 895 5.93 -40.00 -31.52
CA ALA A 895 6.52 -41.21 -30.93
C ALA A 895 5.54 -42.40 -30.96
N SER A 896 5.24 -42.89 -32.16
CA SER A 896 4.49 -44.12 -32.43
C SER A 896 5.26 -44.99 -33.43
N GLU A 897 4.84 -46.26 -33.59
CA GLU A 897 5.44 -47.17 -34.55
C GLU A 897 5.41 -46.60 -35.97
N ASN A 898 4.24 -46.12 -36.41
CA ASN A 898 4.09 -45.47 -37.72
C ASN A 898 4.88 -44.16 -37.83
N GLY A 899 4.85 -43.33 -36.78
CA GLY A 899 5.56 -42.04 -36.78
C GLY A 899 7.08 -42.20 -36.86
N LEU A 900 7.64 -43.25 -36.24
CA LEU A 900 9.05 -43.60 -36.37
C LEU A 900 9.41 -43.95 -37.83
N VAL A 901 8.57 -44.75 -38.51
CA VAL A 901 8.79 -45.13 -39.91
C VAL A 901 8.72 -43.91 -40.84
N GLU A 902 7.75 -43.02 -40.64
CA GLU A 902 7.59 -41.79 -41.42
C GLU A 902 8.82 -40.88 -41.29
N VAL A 903 9.23 -40.58 -40.05
CA VAL A 903 10.42 -39.76 -39.78
C VAL A 903 11.68 -40.42 -40.34
N ALA A 904 11.82 -41.74 -40.19
CA ALA A 904 12.97 -42.48 -40.70
C ALA A 904 13.07 -42.42 -42.23
N ARG A 905 11.96 -42.65 -42.95
CA ARG A 905 11.98 -42.56 -44.43
C ARG A 905 12.34 -41.16 -44.90
N GLU A 906 11.79 -40.13 -44.26
CA GLU A 906 12.04 -38.74 -44.65
C GLU A 906 13.50 -38.33 -44.45
N VAL A 907 14.11 -38.71 -43.33
CA VAL A 907 15.50 -38.36 -43.01
C VAL A 907 16.49 -39.22 -43.78
N LEU A 908 16.23 -40.53 -43.93
CA LEU A 908 17.21 -41.46 -44.48
C LEU A 908 17.31 -41.41 -46.01
N LYS A 909 16.26 -41.04 -46.75
CA LYS A 909 16.27 -40.99 -48.23
C LYS A 909 17.35 -40.08 -48.82
N ALA A 910 17.77 -39.07 -48.06
CA ALA A 910 18.83 -38.13 -48.43
C ALA A 910 20.24 -38.75 -48.38
N TRP A 911 20.42 -39.87 -47.65
CA TRP A 911 21.73 -40.45 -47.35
C TRP A 911 21.87 -41.92 -47.77
N PHE A 912 20.78 -42.69 -47.72
CA PHE A 912 20.77 -44.14 -47.91
C PHE A 912 19.83 -44.53 -49.04
N ARG A 913 20.13 -45.65 -49.71
CA ARG A 913 19.16 -46.36 -50.55
C ARG A 913 18.20 -47.12 -49.64
N LEU A 914 16.91 -46.84 -49.75
CA LEU A 914 15.89 -47.45 -48.90
C LEU A 914 15.28 -48.70 -49.55
N LYS A 915 14.83 -49.66 -48.74
CA LYS A 915 14.07 -50.83 -49.23
C LYS A 915 12.68 -50.36 -49.72
N GLY A 916 12.33 -50.73 -50.96
CA GLY A 916 11.05 -50.41 -51.61
C GLY A 916 11.02 -49.15 -52.49
N GLU A 917 12.13 -48.43 -52.65
CA GLU A 917 12.23 -47.39 -53.70
C GLU A 917 12.51 -48.06 -55.06
N GLY A 918 11.46 -48.25 -55.87
CA GLY A 918 11.57 -48.78 -57.25
C GLY A 918 10.47 -49.73 -57.74
N GLU A 919 9.45 -50.08 -56.94
CA GLU A 919 8.43 -51.06 -57.37
C GLU A 919 7.06 -50.47 -57.79
N ASN A 920 6.85 -49.16 -57.71
CA ASN A 920 5.65 -48.52 -58.26
C ASN A 920 6.05 -47.48 -59.30
N GLY A 921 5.86 -47.82 -60.57
CA GLY A 921 6.17 -46.97 -61.71
C GLY A 921 5.34 -45.70 -61.72
N GLN A 922 6.01 -44.57 -61.50
CA GLN A 922 5.67 -43.25 -62.04
C GLN A 922 6.98 -42.48 -62.18
N GLU A 923 7.38 -42.25 -63.43
CA GLU A 923 8.46 -41.35 -63.80
C GLU A 923 8.00 -39.91 -63.49
N GLU A 924 8.66 -39.22 -62.56
CA GLU A 924 8.63 -37.76 -62.48
C GLU A 924 9.98 -37.20 -62.93
N GLU A 925 9.91 -36.36 -63.96
CA GLU A 925 11.01 -35.64 -64.59
C GLU A 925 11.77 -34.77 -63.59
N THR A 926 12.89 -35.27 -63.08
CA THR A 926 14.03 -34.42 -62.74
C THR A 926 15.29 -35.07 -63.28
N GLY A 927 15.87 -34.46 -64.32
CA GLY A 927 17.07 -34.95 -64.98
C GLY A 927 18.30 -34.90 -64.06
N VAL A 928 18.49 -35.96 -63.27
CA VAL A 928 19.74 -36.28 -62.57
C VAL A 928 20.07 -37.74 -62.85
N GLU A 929 21.20 -37.96 -63.50
CA GLU A 929 21.72 -39.28 -63.87
C GLU A 929 21.75 -40.23 -62.67
N ALA A 930 21.19 -41.42 -62.85
CA ALA A 930 21.29 -42.54 -61.90
C ALA A 930 22.70 -43.16 -61.98
N GLY A 931 23.67 -42.48 -61.39
CA GLY A 931 25.04 -42.95 -61.15
C GLY A 931 25.60 -42.21 -59.93
N ASP A 932 26.18 -42.94 -58.97
CA ASP A 932 26.88 -42.41 -57.78
C ASP A 932 26.07 -41.92 -56.55
N LYS A 933 24.99 -42.60 -56.13
CA LYS A 933 24.63 -42.57 -54.69
C LYS A 933 25.71 -43.33 -53.89
N LYS A 934 26.56 -42.57 -53.19
CA LYS A 934 27.69 -43.01 -52.35
C LYS A 934 27.25 -44.08 -51.33
N VAL A 935 28.00 -45.18 -51.28
CA VAL A 935 27.78 -46.25 -50.30
C VAL A 935 28.38 -45.84 -48.95
N PHE A 936 27.63 -46.05 -47.87
CA PHE A 936 28.03 -45.72 -46.50
C PHE A 936 27.85 -46.92 -45.59
N THR A 937 28.80 -47.08 -44.67
CA THR A 937 28.59 -47.85 -43.44
C THR A 937 27.91 -46.98 -42.38
N PHE A 938 27.07 -47.56 -41.52
CA PHE A 938 26.30 -46.77 -40.55
C PHE A 938 26.11 -47.42 -39.19
N ALA A 939 25.82 -46.59 -38.18
CA ALA A 939 25.39 -47.02 -36.86
C ALA A 939 24.12 -46.27 -36.44
N ILE A 940 23.21 -46.95 -35.72
CA ILE A 940 22.00 -46.33 -35.16
C ILE A 940 22.20 -46.12 -33.65
N ARG A 941 21.90 -44.91 -33.17
CA ARG A 941 22.06 -44.50 -31.77
C ARG A 941 20.75 -43.91 -31.24
N PRO A 942 19.88 -44.76 -30.64
CA PRO A 942 18.66 -44.27 -30.03
C PRO A 942 18.89 -43.71 -28.62
N THR A 943 18.21 -42.63 -28.30
CA THR A 943 18.06 -42.06 -26.95
C THR A 943 16.58 -42.05 -26.60
N ILE A 944 16.19 -42.67 -25.48
CA ILE A 944 14.78 -42.76 -25.06
C ILE A 944 14.67 -42.27 -23.63
N ARG A 945 13.82 -41.27 -23.38
CA ARG A 945 13.58 -40.71 -22.03
C ARG A 945 12.10 -40.39 -21.83
N ASN A 946 11.57 -40.79 -20.67
CA ASN A 946 10.17 -40.63 -20.30
C ASN A 946 9.18 -41.19 -21.36
N HIS A 947 9.54 -42.30 -22.02
CA HIS A 947 8.69 -43.00 -23.00
C HIS A 947 8.70 -44.51 -22.73
N SER A 948 7.52 -45.13 -22.70
CA SER A 948 7.35 -46.53 -22.29
C SER A 948 7.14 -47.51 -23.44
N ASN A 949 6.69 -47.04 -24.62
CA ASN A 949 6.15 -47.91 -25.67
C ASN A 949 7.22 -48.36 -26.67
N LEU A 950 7.87 -47.43 -27.38
CA LEU A 950 8.96 -47.73 -28.31
C LEU A 950 10.22 -48.11 -27.53
N LYS A 951 10.58 -49.40 -27.57
CA LYS A 951 11.79 -49.93 -26.93
C LYS A 951 13.02 -49.74 -27.81
N ARG A 952 14.20 -49.69 -27.19
CA ARG A 952 15.49 -49.47 -27.86
C ARG A 952 15.71 -50.41 -29.05
N ASP A 953 15.52 -51.71 -28.85
CA ASP A 953 15.77 -52.73 -29.88
C ASP A 953 14.80 -52.60 -31.04
N TYR A 954 13.53 -52.32 -30.74
CA TYR A 954 12.51 -52.04 -31.75
C TYR A 954 12.91 -50.84 -32.62
N VAL A 955 13.33 -49.73 -32.01
CA VAL A 955 13.75 -48.53 -32.76
C VAL A 955 14.92 -48.83 -33.70
N ILE A 956 15.91 -49.59 -33.23
CA ILE A 956 17.08 -49.97 -34.03
C ILE A 956 16.67 -50.87 -35.18
N GLN A 957 15.90 -51.93 -34.90
CA GLN A 957 15.47 -52.91 -35.90
C GLN A 957 14.60 -52.26 -36.98
N THR A 958 13.61 -51.45 -36.58
CA THR A 958 12.73 -50.73 -37.50
C THR A 958 13.52 -49.78 -38.38
N THR A 959 14.41 -48.97 -37.80
CA THR A 959 15.23 -48.01 -38.57
C THR A 959 16.18 -48.74 -39.54
N ALA A 960 16.84 -49.82 -39.09
CA ALA A 960 17.74 -50.61 -39.93
C ALA A 960 17.00 -51.33 -41.07
N SER A 961 15.79 -51.83 -40.82
CA SER A 961 14.98 -52.56 -41.81
C SER A 961 14.59 -51.72 -43.04
N LEU A 962 14.61 -50.39 -42.90
CA LEU A 962 14.29 -49.46 -43.99
C LEU A 962 15.48 -49.25 -44.92
N ILE A 963 16.71 -49.54 -44.49
CA ILE A 963 17.93 -49.31 -45.27
C ILE A 963 18.24 -50.58 -46.09
N ASN A 964 18.58 -50.39 -47.37
CA ASN A 964 18.97 -51.48 -48.24
C ASN A 964 20.38 -52.00 -47.84
N ASP A 965 20.39 -53.21 -47.30
CA ASP A 965 21.56 -53.91 -46.77
C ASP A 965 22.46 -54.52 -47.84
N ASP A 966 22.03 -54.57 -49.10
CA ASP A 966 22.91 -54.94 -50.23
C ASP A 966 23.95 -53.85 -50.50
N TYR A 967 23.61 -52.59 -50.19
CA TYR A 967 24.46 -51.44 -50.44
C TYR A 967 25.09 -50.90 -49.14
N HIS A 968 24.31 -50.69 -48.09
CA HIS A 968 24.78 -50.04 -46.87
C HIS A 968 24.98 -51.07 -45.75
N LYS A 969 26.15 -51.08 -45.12
CA LYS A 969 26.49 -52.08 -44.09
C LYS A 969 26.53 -51.44 -42.69
N VAL A 970 26.01 -52.15 -41.70
CA VAL A 970 26.11 -51.70 -40.30
C VAL A 970 27.57 -51.81 -39.83
N ASN A 971 28.14 -50.73 -39.30
CA ASN A 971 29.43 -50.70 -38.64
C ASN A 971 29.30 -49.97 -37.30
N LEU A 972 29.38 -50.70 -36.18
CA LEU A 972 29.17 -50.12 -34.86
C LEU A 972 30.39 -49.41 -34.27
N THR A 973 31.55 -49.59 -34.90
CA THR A 973 32.86 -49.17 -34.37
C THR A 973 33.35 -47.89 -35.04
N THR A 974 33.35 -47.86 -36.38
CA THR A 974 33.82 -46.71 -37.19
C THR A 974 32.89 -46.48 -38.39
N PRO A 975 31.61 -46.15 -38.15
CA PRO A 975 30.65 -45.91 -39.23
C PRO A 975 31.01 -44.67 -40.05
N ASP A 976 30.65 -44.65 -41.33
CA ASP A 976 30.71 -43.42 -42.14
C ASP A 976 29.62 -42.41 -41.73
N LYS A 977 28.47 -42.92 -41.27
CA LYS A 977 27.29 -42.14 -40.85
C LYS A 977 26.69 -42.66 -39.55
N VAL A 978 26.26 -41.76 -38.67
CA VAL A 978 25.53 -42.12 -37.44
C VAL A 978 24.10 -41.59 -37.53
N ILE A 979 23.13 -42.48 -37.32
CA ILE A 979 21.70 -42.16 -37.29
C ILE A 979 21.30 -41.95 -35.83
N LEU A 980 20.99 -40.71 -35.47
CA LEU A 980 20.52 -40.33 -34.14
C LEU A 980 18.99 -40.42 -34.11
N VAL A 981 18.45 -41.13 -33.13
CA VAL A 981 16.99 -41.27 -32.94
C VAL A 981 16.63 -40.89 -31.51
N ASP A 982 15.97 -39.76 -31.33
CA ASP A 982 15.65 -39.20 -30.00
C ASP A 982 14.16 -39.29 -29.72
N ILE A 983 13.78 -40.04 -28.69
CA ILE A 983 12.39 -40.20 -28.25
C ILE A 983 12.23 -39.60 -26.86
N TYR A 984 11.49 -38.49 -26.79
CA TYR A 984 11.17 -37.77 -25.55
C TYR A 984 9.66 -37.64 -25.41
N GLN A 985 9.08 -38.25 -24.36
CA GLN A 985 7.63 -38.25 -24.12
C GLN A 985 6.81 -38.69 -25.36
N ALA A 986 6.18 -37.74 -26.06
CA ALA A 986 5.27 -38.00 -27.19
C ALA A 986 5.89 -37.74 -28.56
N VAL A 987 7.16 -37.29 -28.63
CA VAL A 987 7.84 -36.92 -29.89
C VAL A 987 9.03 -37.82 -30.20
N CYS A 988 9.27 -38.04 -31.48
CA CYS A 988 10.41 -38.79 -32.04
C CYS A 988 11.13 -37.90 -33.06
N GLY A 989 12.40 -37.57 -32.81
CA GLY A 989 13.26 -36.83 -33.72
C GLY A 989 14.33 -37.72 -34.34
N MET A 990 14.73 -37.44 -35.59
CA MET A 990 15.82 -38.14 -36.25
C MET A 990 16.76 -37.20 -37.01
N SER A 991 18.05 -37.54 -37.00
CA SER A 991 19.09 -36.89 -37.80
C SER A 991 20.15 -37.91 -38.24
N VAL A 992 20.78 -37.66 -39.39
CA VAL A 992 22.00 -38.36 -39.82
C VAL A 992 23.17 -37.39 -39.67
N VAL A 993 24.18 -37.81 -38.93
CA VAL A 993 25.44 -37.08 -38.72
C VAL A 993 26.61 -37.92 -39.26
N ASP A 994 27.79 -37.34 -39.39
CA ASP A 994 28.96 -38.07 -39.88
C ASP A 994 29.56 -39.00 -38.81
N GLY A 995 30.40 -39.91 -39.26
CA GLY A 995 31.07 -40.93 -38.45
C GLY A 995 31.94 -40.41 -37.30
N ASP A 996 32.42 -39.17 -37.39
CA ASP A 996 33.23 -38.52 -36.37
C ASP A 996 32.42 -38.04 -35.16
N TRP A 997 31.11 -38.31 -35.11
CA TRP A 997 30.27 -38.03 -33.95
C TRP A 997 30.82 -38.60 -32.63
N ASP A 998 31.38 -39.82 -32.64
CA ASP A 998 32.02 -40.40 -31.44
C ASP A 998 33.36 -39.69 -31.11
N GLU A 999 34.10 -39.21 -32.12
CA GLU A 999 35.31 -38.39 -31.92
C GLU A 999 34.98 -37.00 -31.36
N LEU A 1000 33.87 -36.42 -31.80
CA LEU A 1000 33.28 -35.19 -31.28
C LEU A 1000 32.50 -35.42 -29.96
N LYS A 1001 32.87 -36.45 -29.19
CA LYS A 1001 32.31 -36.79 -27.87
C LYS A 1001 30.79 -36.80 -27.83
N ARG A 1002 30.17 -37.28 -28.91
CA ARG A 1002 28.72 -37.35 -29.05
C ARG A 1002 28.06 -35.98 -28.87
N TYR A 1003 28.74 -34.93 -29.35
CA TYR A 1003 28.40 -33.52 -29.19
C TYR A 1003 28.24 -33.06 -27.73
N ASN A 1004 28.96 -33.70 -26.81
CA ASN A 1004 29.06 -33.26 -25.42
C ASN A 1004 30.08 -32.12 -25.32
N LEU A 1005 29.60 -30.87 -25.23
CA LEU A 1005 30.43 -29.68 -25.15
C LEU A 1005 31.32 -29.71 -23.91
N THR A 1006 30.82 -30.18 -22.76
CA THR A 1006 31.60 -30.28 -21.52
C THR A 1006 32.81 -31.21 -21.69
N GLU A 1007 32.63 -32.35 -22.37
CA GLU A 1007 33.73 -33.29 -22.63
C GLU A 1007 34.71 -32.74 -23.67
N LEU A 1008 34.23 -32.05 -24.70
CA LEU A 1008 35.07 -31.44 -25.74
C LEU A 1008 35.96 -30.34 -25.18
N PHE A 1009 35.41 -29.44 -24.37
CA PHE A 1009 36.20 -28.40 -23.70
C PHE A 1009 37.22 -29.01 -22.72
N ALA A 1010 36.86 -30.08 -22.01
CA ALA A 1010 37.79 -30.77 -21.12
C ALA A 1010 38.93 -31.47 -21.87
N GLN A 1011 38.67 -32.04 -23.05
CA GLN A 1011 39.70 -32.65 -23.89
C GLN A 1011 40.64 -31.61 -24.51
N GLY A 1012 40.13 -30.50 -25.03
CA GLY A 1012 40.95 -29.42 -25.59
C GLY A 1012 41.95 -28.85 -24.57
N GLN A 1013 41.58 -28.78 -23.29
CA GLN A 1013 42.50 -28.40 -22.21
C GLN A 1013 43.61 -29.43 -21.95
N LYS A 1014 43.28 -30.73 -22.00
CA LYS A 1014 44.29 -31.80 -21.86
C LYS A 1014 45.30 -31.80 -23.00
N ASP A 1015 44.83 -31.64 -24.24
CA ASP A 1015 45.67 -31.63 -25.44
C ASP A 1015 46.61 -30.41 -25.49
N ARG A 1016 46.19 -29.27 -24.92
CA ARG A 1016 47.03 -28.08 -24.72
C ARG A 1016 48.13 -28.31 -23.67
N LEU A 1017 47.83 -29.01 -22.58
CA LEU A 1017 48.79 -29.29 -21.50
C LEU A 1017 49.86 -30.30 -21.93
N THR A 1018 49.51 -31.32 -22.71
CA THR A 1018 50.47 -32.32 -23.22
C THR A 1018 51.41 -31.77 -24.29
N ARG A 1019 50.94 -30.88 -25.19
CA ARG A 1019 51.80 -30.20 -26.18
C ARG A 1019 52.71 -29.13 -25.56
N GLY A 1020 52.26 -28.45 -24.50
CA GLY A 1020 53.09 -27.51 -23.74
C GLY A 1020 54.26 -28.20 -23.01
N ALA A 1021 54.10 -29.48 -22.66
CA ALA A 1021 55.18 -30.29 -22.10
C ALA A 1021 56.20 -30.73 -23.16
N SER A 1022 55.76 -31.14 -24.37
CA SER A 1022 56.71 -31.55 -25.42
C SER A 1022 57.51 -30.38 -26.00
N LYS A 1023 56.96 -29.17 -26.06
CA LYS A 1023 57.71 -27.96 -26.46
C LYS A 1023 58.81 -27.57 -25.47
N LYS A 1024 58.62 -27.86 -24.17
CA LYS A 1024 59.65 -27.63 -23.15
C LYS A 1024 60.77 -28.68 -23.15
N GLU A 1025 60.53 -29.86 -23.73
CA GLU A 1025 61.56 -30.90 -23.93
C GLU A 1025 62.33 -30.74 -25.25
N GLU A 1026 61.81 -29.98 -26.23
CA GLU A 1026 62.56 -29.60 -27.45
C GLU A 1026 63.37 -28.30 -27.27
N GLU A 1027 63.04 -27.45 -26.28
CA GLU A 1027 63.77 -26.22 -25.96
C GLU A 1027 64.79 -26.38 -24.80
N ALA A 1028 64.92 -27.57 -24.23
CA ALA A 1028 65.93 -27.96 -23.23
C ALA A 1028 66.92 -28.96 -23.83
#